data_AF-A0A543DZJ7-F1
#
_entry.id   AF-A0A543DZJ7-F1
#
_cell.length_a   1.000
_cell.length_b   1.000
_cell.length_c   1.000
_cell.angle_alpha   90.00
_cell.angle_beta   90.00
_cell.angle_gamma   90.00
#
_symmetry.space_group_name_H-M   'P 1'
#
loop_
_entity.id
_entity.type
_entity.pdbx_description
1 polymer ?
#
loop_
_entity_poly.entity_id
_entity_poly.type
_entity_poly.pdbx_seq_one_letter_code
_entity_poly.pdbx_strand_id
1 'polypeptide(L)'
;MSDVPLLGVEEEFHVVDLESRRAAPEVDALLAQLDGAEFAPELQRSLVETNTPVCGTLDELRGNLTRLRARLESVAEPLGLGVVAAGTVPLAEAGGDAVSAGARYEKMQHEYQLLVREQHICGAQVHVDVPDRDLAVQVVRRVAPYLPILLAISASSPYWNGRDSGYASFRSMVWSRWPTAGPPAHVETAEDYDALVADLIASGTISDPGMVYFDIRPSAHLPTVELRVCDACPDVDDVVLIAGLFRALVGKAREDTEAGLPLPDSRHELLRAASWRAARSGLEGDLVDLVGPTLVSPPLLIGSLVDQLRPQLEELGDWEQVLELSQATLVRGSAAARQRRAFGRRGELADVVDVLLAGTQGRTPEAEPPATVPCTPGLLVGYHRDGGERAAFDEAVSEGGTVLPHYGWLFRTLDRLGPRGMAAAQSALHTEQRARGVTFRVDDESERLFPLDLVPRIITAEDWAGLTAGLAQRLRALEAFLRDVYGERRIVADRVVPAAVVDGAPGRSRSGRLVPADAVRVAVAGVDLVRDRADHWYVLEDNLRVPSGIGYSLISRRLIRSAMPDLEAPAGVVGVESVPDALRAALISATEPDAAGHDDVAVLSAGPSDSAFFEHRLLAGRMGVPLVTPRDLQVGEDGVHLVSSGARRRLSALYRRLDERELLTAKGADLRPIGRALQNAVARGTVALLNALGNGVADDKLVYAYVPQMIDYYLGEDVLLDNVPTYPCVDPDRRAEVLDRLDELVLKPVDGYGGQGIVIGPQASRSELAELAEAVRADPAAWVAQDVVQLSTHPTFTDGRLEPRAVDLRAFVFQSREGERTNVEVAPAALSRMAPADSMIVNSSRGGGAKDTWILR
;
A
#
# COMPACT_ATOMS: atom_id res chain seq x y z
N MET A 1 11.78 28.81 -29.58
CA MET A 1 10.39 28.58 -29.15
C MET A 1 10.16 27.11 -29.41
N SER A 2 10.31 26.25 -28.40
CA SER A 2 10.03 24.81 -28.60
C SER A 2 8.54 24.69 -28.87
N ASP A 3 8.19 24.14 -30.03
CA ASP A 3 6.81 23.75 -30.31
C ASP A 3 6.48 22.59 -29.37
N VAL A 4 5.48 22.77 -28.52
CA VAL A 4 5.02 21.76 -27.56
C VAL A 4 4.55 20.55 -28.36
N PRO A 5 5.09 19.34 -28.12
CA PRO A 5 4.69 18.17 -28.89
C PRO A 5 3.20 17.85 -28.69
N LEU A 6 2.47 17.84 -29.79
CA LEU A 6 1.06 17.49 -29.88
C LEU A 6 0.89 15.97 -29.92
N LEU A 7 -0.25 15.49 -29.45
CA LEU A 7 -0.55 14.06 -29.41
C LEU A 7 -1.96 13.73 -29.90
N GLY A 8 -2.14 12.49 -30.34
CA GLY A 8 -3.44 11.91 -30.68
C GLY A 8 -3.47 10.43 -30.30
N VAL A 9 -4.65 9.91 -30.03
CA VAL A 9 -4.85 8.51 -29.65
C VAL A 9 -5.89 7.86 -30.55
N GLU A 10 -5.58 6.64 -30.98
CA GLU A 10 -6.51 5.74 -31.64
C GLU A 10 -6.84 4.61 -30.63
N GLU A 11 -8.12 4.31 -30.43
CA GLU A 11 -8.57 3.23 -29.55
C GLU A 11 -9.44 2.23 -30.33
N GLU A 12 -9.11 0.96 -30.22
CA GLU A 12 -9.91 -0.14 -30.77
C GLU A 12 -10.79 -0.77 -29.67
N PHE A 13 -12.05 -1.08 -29.99
CA PHE A 13 -13.01 -1.66 -29.05
C PHE A 13 -13.63 -2.94 -29.62
N HIS A 14 -13.86 -3.92 -28.75
CA HIS A 14 -14.71 -5.07 -29.03
C HIS A 14 -16.18 -4.70 -28.87
N VAL A 15 -17.02 -5.10 -29.82
CA VAL A 15 -18.48 -5.06 -29.72
C VAL A 15 -18.97 -6.39 -29.15
N VAL A 16 -19.79 -6.33 -28.10
CA VAL A 16 -20.34 -7.51 -27.41
C VAL A 16 -21.86 -7.42 -27.30
N ASP A 17 -22.53 -8.56 -27.26
CA ASP A 17 -23.96 -8.65 -26.97
C ASP A 17 -24.23 -8.52 -25.46
N LEU A 18 -25.19 -7.68 -25.07
CA LEU A 18 -25.47 -7.39 -23.66
C LEU A 18 -26.25 -8.50 -22.93
N GLU A 19 -26.77 -9.51 -23.61
CA GLU A 19 -27.43 -10.63 -22.95
C GLU A 19 -26.46 -11.79 -22.73
N SER A 20 -25.76 -12.19 -23.78
CA SER A 20 -24.86 -13.35 -23.81
C SER A 20 -23.42 -13.04 -23.40
N ARG A 21 -23.03 -11.75 -23.39
CA ARG A 21 -21.64 -11.28 -23.17
C ARG A 21 -20.63 -11.74 -24.23
N ARG A 22 -21.10 -12.29 -25.34
CA ARG A 22 -20.23 -12.79 -26.43
C ARG A 22 -19.88 -11.66 -27.39
N ALA A 23 -18.74 -11.77 -28.07
CA ALA A 23 -18.40 -10.88 -29.18
C ALA A 23 -19.49 -10.93 -30.26
N ALA A 24 -19.92 -9.76 -30.74
CA ALA A 24 -21.01 -9.61 -31.70
C ALA A 24 -20.51 -8.97 -33.01
N PRO A 25 -20.66 -9.63 -34.18
CA PRO A 25 -20.20 -9.11 -35.47
C PRO A 25 -21.19 -8.11 -36.08
N GLU A 26 -21.62 -7.11 -35.30
CA GLU A 26 -22.70 -6.16 -35.61
C GLU A 26 -22.18 -4.72 -35.80
N VAL A 27 -20.88 -4.52 -36.08
CA VAL A 27 -20.28 -3.17 -36.15
C VAL A 27 -20.90 -2.31 -37.25
N ASP A 28 -21.38 -2.90 -38.35
CA ASP A 28 -22.00 -2.15 -39.45
C ASP A 28 -23.27 -1.40 -39.01
N ALA A 29 -24.07 -2.01 -38.12
CA ALA A 29 -25.28 -1.40 -37.56
C ALA A 29 -24.95 -0.26 -36.59
N LEU A 30 -23.83 -0.39 -35.87
CA LEU A 30 -23.29 0.63 -34.96
C LEU A 30 -22.76 1.84 -35.75
N LEU A 31 -21.89 1.60 -36.74
CA LEU A 31 -21.26 2.65 -37.55
C LEU A 31 -22.25 3.43 -38.41
N ALA A 32 -23.37 2.82 -38.84
CA ALA A 32 -24.42 3.52 -39.58
C ALA A 32 -25.05 4.71 -38.80
N GLN A 33 -24.83 4.80 -37.49
CA GLN A 33 -25.36 5.83 -36.60
C GLN A 33 -24.25 6.75 -36.02
N LEU A 34 -23.00 6.57 -36.43
CA LEU A 34 -21.82 7.29 -35.96
C LEU A 34 -21.19 8.13 -37.08
N ASP A 35 -20.41 9.15 -36.71
CA ASP A 35 -19.73 10.01 -37.66
C ASP A 35 -18.48 9.29 -38.21
N GLY A 36 -18.39 9.11 -39.53
CA GLY A 36 -17.29 8.41 -40.18
C GLY A 36 -15.93 9.10 -40.08
N ALA A 37 -15.85 10.34 -39.57
CA ALA A 37 -14.58 11.02 -39.32
C ALA A 37 -13.92 10.63 -37.98
N GLU A 38 -14.71 10.26 -36.98
CA GLU A 38 -14.22 9.90 -35.64
C GLU A 38 -14.25 8.38 -35.41
N PHE A 39 -15.08 7.65 -36.16
CA PHE A 39 -15.34 6.22 -36.00
C PHE A 39 -15.08 5.47 -37.30
N ALA A 40 -14.25 4.43 -37.24
CA ALA A 40 -13.89 3.62 -38.41
C ALA A 40 -14.16 2.12 -38.18
N PRO A 41 -14.51 1.35 -39.23
CA PRO A 41 -14.52 -0.10 -39.16
C PRO A 41 -13.10 -0.64 -39.11
N GLU A 42 -12.92 -1.76 -38.39
CA GLU A 42 -11.66 -2.49 -38.36
C GLU A 42 -11.73 -3.86 -39.07
N LEU A 43 -10.61 -4.59 -39.13
CA LEU A 43 -10.47 -5.87 -39.85
C LEU A 43 -11.59 -6.88 -39.56
N GLN A 44 -12.08 -6.93 -38.32
CA GLN A 44 -13.17 -7.81 -37.91
C GLN A 44 -14.46 -7.02 -37.70
N ARG A 45 -15.59 -7.60 -38.09
CA ARG A 45 -16.93 -6.98 -37.96
C ARG A 45 -17.42 -6.85 -36.51
N SER A 46 -16.62 -7.26 -35.54
CA SER A 46 -16.85 -7.09 -34.11
C SER A 46 -15.95 -6.01 -33.49
N LEU A 47 -15.21 -5.25 -34.31
CA LEU A 47 -14.26 -4.24 -33.84
C LEU A 47 -14.58 -2.87 -34.42
N VAL A 48 -14.50 -1.84 -33.58
CA VAL A 48 -14.65 -0.43 -33.95
C VAL A 48 -13.46 0.37 -33.45
N GLU A 49 -12.95 1.27 -34.27
CA GLU A 49 -11.88 2.19 -33.91
C GLU A 49 -12.44 3.59 -33.67
N THR A 50 -11.89 4.30 -32.67
CA THR A 50 -12.12 5.73 -32.45
C THR A 50 -10.83 6.51 -32.55
N ASN A 51 -10.90 7.71 -33.12
CA ASN A 51 -9.75 8.60 -33.29
C ASN A 51 -9.98 9.92 -32.54
N THR A 52 -9.07 10.29 -31.63
CA THR A 52 -9.15 11.60 -30.99
C THR A 52 -8.74 12.71 -31.96
N PRO A 53 -9.24 13.94 -31.78
CA PRO A 53 -8.58 15.12 -32.32
C PRO A 53 -7.13 15.23 -31.83
N VAL A 54 -6.33 16.05 -32.50
CA VAL A 54 -4.99 16.41 -32.04
C VAL A 54 -5.11 17.27 -30.78
N CYS A 55 -4.47 16.84 -29.70
CA CYS A 55 -4.55 17.45 -28.37
C CYS A 55 -3.22 18.12 -27.98
N GLY A 56 -3.33 19.24 -27.26
CA GLY A 56 -2.17 19.94 -26.68
C GLY A 56 -1.87 19.53 -25.24
N THR A 57 -2.87 19.05 -24.49
CA THR A 57 -2.73 18.65 -23.09
C THR A 57 -3.33 17.28 -22.81
N LEU A 58 -2.90 16.64 -21.72
CA LEU A 58 -3.46 15.36 -21.28
C LEU A 58 -4.91 15.48 -20.79
N ASP A 59 -5.31 16.62 -20.24
CA ASP A 59 -6.70 16.90 -19.86
C ASP A 59 -7.63 16.96 -21.09
N GLU A 60 -7.17 17.60 -22.16
CA GLU A 60 -7.90 17.64 -23.44
C GLU A 60 -8.03 16.23 -24.02
N LEU A 61 -6.94 15.45 -24.01
CA LEU A 61 -6.96 14.06 -24.43
C LEU A 61 -7.98 13.25 -23.63
N ARG A 62 -7.92 13.31 -22.29
CA ARG A 62 -8.83 12.58 -21.39
C ARG A 62 -10.28 12.94 -21.65
N GLY A 63 -10.58 14.21 -21.86
CA GLY A 63 -11.92 14.70 -22.20
C GLY A 63 -12.42 14.12 -23.52
N ASN A 64 -11.59 14.11 -24.56
CA ASN A 64 -11.92 13.53 -25.86
C ASN A 64 -12.15 12.03 -25.81
N LEU A 65 -11.27 11.26 -25.14
CA LEU A 65 -11.43 9.81 -24.96
C LEU A 65 -12.75 9.48 -24.26
N THR A 66 -13.04 10.18 -23.15
CA THR A 66 -14.28 10.00 -22.40
C THR A 66 -15.51 10.31 -23.26
N ARG A 67 -15.47 11.41 -24.03
CA ARG A 67 -16.57 11.79 -24.95
C ARG A 67 -16.80 10.74 -26.03
N LEU A 68 -15.74 10.24 -26.66
CA LEU A 68 -15.82 9.27 -27.75
C LEU A 68 -16.40 7.93 -27.25
N ARG A 69 -15.92 7.44 -26.10
CA ARG A 69 -16.46 6.23 -25.46
C ARG A 69 -17.93 6.38 -25.09
N ALA A 70 -18.31 7.49 -24.44
CA ALA A 70 -19.70 7.76 -24.10
C ALA A 70 -20.60 7.87 -25.35
N ARG A 71 -20.09 8.43 -26.45
CA ARG A 71 -20.81 8.50 -27.71
C ARG A 71 -21.02 7.10 -28.29
N LEU A 72 -19.98 6.27 -28.32
CA LEU A 72 -20.03 4.90 -28.81
C LEU A 72 -21.06 4.08 -28.02
N GLU A 73 -21.05 4.18 -26.70
CA GLU A 73 -21.99 3.52 -25.80
C GLU A 73 -23.43 3.98 -26.01
N SER A 74 -23.67 5.29 -26.17
CA SER A 74 -25.02 5.85 -26.37
C SER A 74 -25.72 5.31 -27.62
N VAL A 75 -24.96 4.81 -28.59
CA VAL A 75 -25.45 4.20 -29.82
C VAL A 75 -25.52 2.68 -29.71
N ALA A 76 -24.57 2.05 -29.02
CA ALA A 76 -24.53 0.59 -28.85
C ALA A 76 -25.66 0.08 -27.93
N GLU A 77 -25.90 0.72 -26.80
CA GLU A 77 -26.83 0.22 -25.76
C GLU A 77 -28.28 0.05 -26.26
N PRO A 78 -28.88 0.99 -27.03
CA PRO A 78 -30.21 0.81 -27.62
C PRO A 78 -30.32 -0.35 -28.62
N LEU A 79 -29.18 -0.80 -29.18
CA LEU A 79 -29.11 -1.96 -30.07
C LEU A 79 -28.95 -3.28 -29.31
N GLY A 80 -28.92 -3.27 -27.98
CA GLY A 80 -28.59 -4.44 -27.16
C GLY A 80 -27.09 -4.78 -27.17
N LEU A 81 -26.24 -3.86 -27.61
CA LEU A 81 -24.80 -4.04 -27.74
C LEU A 81 -24.05 -3.26 -26.66
N GLY A 82 -22.89 -3.78 -26.26
CA GLY A 82 -21.93 -3.12 -25.40
C GLY A 82 -20.58 -2.99 -26.11
N VAL A 83 -19.74 -2.07 -25.63
CA VAL A 83 -18.37 -1.87 -26.14
C VAL A 83 -17.35 -2.08 -25.03
N VAL A 84 -16.27 -2.77 -25.37
CA VAL A 84 -15.23 -3.21 -24.44
C VAL A 84 -13.87 -2.81 -24.96
N ALA A 85 -13.15 -1.98 -24.21
CA ALA A 85 -11.73 -1.72 -24.43
C ALA A 85 -10.90 -2.76 -23.67
N ALA A 86 -10.36 -3.75 -24.38
CA ALA A 86 -9.45 -4.76 -23.83
C ALA A 86 -8.65 -5.40 -24.96
N GLY A 87 -7.42 -5.86 -24.71
CA GLY A 87 -6.60 -6.48 -25.74
C GLY A 87 -7.23 -7.72 -26.37
N THR A 88 -8.06 -8.43 -25.61
CA THR A 88 -8.91 -9.54 -26.06
C THR A 88 -10.20 -9.54 -25.24
N VAL A 89 -11.30 -10.02 -25.84
CA VAL A 89 -12.54 -10.29 -25.10
C VAL A 89 -12.65 -11.79 -24.75
N PRO A 90 -12.97 -12.16 -23.49
CA PRO A 90 -12.92 -13.56 -23.05
C PRO A 90 -13.86 -14.52 -23.78
N LEU A 91 -15.04 -14.03 -24.19
CA LEU A 91 -16.11 -14.80 -24.83
C LEU A 91 -16.21 -14.49 -26.34
N ALA A 92 -15.10 -14.68 -27.06
CA ALA A 92 -15.09 -14.68 -28.53
C ALA A 92 -15.29 -16.09 -29.10
N GLU A 93 -16.05 -16.23 -30.19
CA GLU A 93 -16.13 -17.48 -30.94
C GLU A 93 -14.99 -17.59 -31.95
N ALA A 94 -14.19 -18.65 -31.85
CA ALA A 94 -13.20 -18.98 -32.87
C ALA A 94 -13.92 -19.55 -34.11
N GLY A 95 -14.23 -18.69 -35.08
CA GLY A 95 -15.11 -19.03 -36.21
C GLY A 95 -15.06 -18.11 -37.43
N GLY A 96 -13.86 -17.78 -37.93
CA GLY A 96 -13.51 -17.74 -39.37
C GLY A 96 -14.12 -16.75 -40.39
N ASP A 97 -15.38 -16.31 -40.29
CA ASP A 97 -16.11 -15.76 -41.46
C ASP A 97 -16.61 -14.30 -41.32
N ALA A 98 -16.19 -13.57 -40.28
CA ALA A 98 -16.65 -12.19 -40.01
C ALA A 98 -15.59 -11.10 -40.28
N VAL A 99 -14.82 -11.23 -41.37
CA VAL A 99 -13.91 -10.17 -41.83
C VAL A 99 -14.72 -9.03 -42.44
N SER A 100 -14.32 -7.78 -42.19
CA SER A 100 -14.97 -6.59 -42.74
C SER A 100 -14.84 -6.52 -44.26
N ALA A 101 -15.87 -6.01 -44.94
CA ALA A 101 -15.89 -5.95 -46.39
C ALA A 101 -14.85 -4.95 -46.93
N GLY A 102 -14.07 -5.36 -47.94
CA GLY A 102 -13.10 -4.49 -48.58
C GLY A 102 -11.96 -5.25 -49.26
N ALA A 103 -11.53 -4.78 -50.43
CA ALA A 103 -10.51 -5.45 -51.24
C ALA A 103 -9.17 -5.67 -50.51
N ARG A 104 -8.83 -4.78 -49.55
CA ARG A 104 -7.63 -4.92 -48.70
C ARG A 104 -7.77 -6.11 -47.75
N TYR A 105 -8.88 -6.20 -47.01
CA TYR A 105 -9.09 -7.23 -45.99
C TYR A 105 -9.31 -8.62 -46.59
N GLU A 106 -10.02 -8.72 -47.71
CA GLU A 106 -10.19 -9.97 -48.46
C GLU A 106 -8.84 -10.52 -48.96
N LYS A 107 -7.97 -9.63 -49.46
CA LYS A 107 -6.61 -9.99 -49.87
C LYS A 107 -5.78 -10.48 -48.68
N MET A 108 -5.83 -9.76 -47.55
CA MET A 108 -5.11 -10.19 -46.34
C MET A 108 -5.59 -11.56 -45.84
N GLN A 109 -6.91 -11.81 -45.87
CA GLN A 109 -7.47 -13.11 -45.48
C GLN A 109 -6.95 -14.24 -46.39
N HIS A 110 -6.81 -13.97 -47.70
CA HIS A 110 -6.26 -14.94 -48.65
C HIS A 110 -4.75 -15.16 -48.46
N GLU A 111 -3.97 -14.12 -48.17
CA GLU A 111 -2.51 -14.21 -48.10
C GLU A 111 -2.02 -14.72 -46.73
N TYR A 112 -2.61 -14.26 -45.62
CA TYR A 112 -2.11 -14.51 -44.25
C TYR A 112 -2.94 -15.54 -43.45
N GLN A 113 -4.06 -16.00 -44.01
CA GLN A 113 -4.80 -17.18 -43.56
C GLN A 113 -5.14 -17.16 -42.06
N LEU A 114 -4.56 -18.08 -41.28
CA LEU A 114 -4.87 -18.27 -39.86
C LEU A 114 -4.59 -17.01 -39.03
N LEU A 115 -3.58 -16.21 -39.41
CA LEU A 115 -3.27 -14.97 -38.70
C LEU A 115 -4.44 -14.00 -38.73
N VAL A 116 -5.11 -13.85 -39.87
CA VAL A 116 -6.30 -13.00 -40.01
C VAL A 116 -7.49 -13.57 -39.26
N ARG A 117 -7.70 -14.90 -39.32
CA ARG A 117 -8.84 -15.55 -38.63
C ARG A 117 -8.73 -15.49 -37.11
N GLU A 118 -7.52 -15.42 -36.57
CA GLU A 118 -7.26 -15.29 -35.14
C GLU A 118 -6.97 -13.83 -34.71
N GLN A 119 -7.08 -12.86 -35.62
CA GLN A 119 -6.84 -11.44 -35.34
C GLN A 119 -8.09 -10.82 -34.67
N HIS A 120 -8.44 -11.29 -33.48
CA HIS A 120 -9.51 -10.77 -32.61
C HIS A 120 -8.89 -10.06 -31.40
N ILE A 121 -8.16 -8.98 -31.67
CA ILE A 121 -7.41 -8.21 -30.67
C ILE A 121 -7.65 -6.71 -30.85
N CYS A 122 -7.59 -5.94 -29.76
CA CYS A 122 -7.71 -4.48 -29.80
C CYS A 122 -6.49 -3.79 -29.19
N GLY A 123 -5.94 -2.79 -29.88
CA GLY A 123 -4.87 -1.93 -29.40
C GLY A 123 -5.34 -0.55 -28.92
N ALA A 124 -4.43 0.14 -28.25
CA ALA A 124 -4.46 1.60 -28.13
C ALA A 124 -3.17 2.15 -28.74
N GLN A 125 -3.30 3.02 -29.74
CA GLN A 125 -2.19 3.64 -30.44
C GLN A 125 -2.03 5.08 -29.99
N VAL A 126 -0.78 5.51 -29.80
CA VAL A 126 -0.48 6.91 -29.45
C VAL A 126 0.43 7.52 -30.51
N HIS A 127 0.00 8.63 -31.07
CA HIS A 127 0.77 9.45 -32.00
C HIS A 127 1.33 10.67 -31.26
N VAL A 128 2.61 10.96 -31.46
CA VAL A 128 3.24 12.20 -31.00
C VAL A 128 3.96 12.84 -32.18
N ASP A 129 3.75 14.13 -32.38
CA ASP A 129 4.33 14.85 -33.52
C ASP A 129 5.86 14.99 -33.43
N VAL A 130 6.49 14.98 -34.60
CA VAL A 130 7.92 15.17 -34.76
C VAL A 130 8.17 16.04 -36.00
N PRO A 131 9.17 16.94 -35.96
CA PRO A 131 9.40 17.94 -37.00
C PRO A 131 9.82 17.34 -38.35
N ASP A 132 10.51 16.21 -38.35
CA ASP A 132 11.01 15.56 -39.55
C ASP A 132 11.17 14.04 -39.38
N ARG A 133 11.35 13.34 -40.50
CA ARG A 133 11.37 11.87 -40.56
C ARG A 133 12.68 11.26 -40.04
N ASP A 134 13.81 11.96 -40.14
CA ASP A 134 15.08 11.46 -39.60
C ASP A 134 15.02 11.44 -38.09
N LEU A 135 14.46 12.51 -37.50
CA LEU A 135 14.22 12.56 -36.07
C LEU A 135 13.22 11.47 -35.63
N ALA A 136 12.17 11.21 -36.41
CA ALA A 136 11.22 10.13 -36.13
C ALA A 136 11.91 8.76 -35.99
N VAL A 137 12.84 8.44 -36.89
CA VAL A 137 13.61 7.18 -36.88
C VAL A 137 14.53 7.10 -35.64
N GLN A 138 15.18 8.19 -35.27
CA GLN A 138 16.02 8.22 -34.08
C GLN A 138 15.23 8.11 -32.78
N VAL A 139 14.07 8.79 -32.70
CA VAL A 139 13.15 8.71 -31.56
C VAL A 139 12.70 7.26 -31.35
N VAL A 140 12.33 6.55 -32.43
CA VAL A 140 11.97 5.13 -32.37
C VAL A 140 13.04 4.29 -31.68
N ARG A 141 14.32 4.46 -32.04
CA ARG A 141 15.43 3.73 -31.41
C ARG A 141 15.66 4.10 -29.95
N ARG A 142 15.44 5.37 -29.59
CA ARG A 142 15.62 5.87 -28.21
C ARG A 142 14.51 5.43 -27.27
N VAL A 143 13.29 5.31 -27.78
CA VAL A 143 12.11 4.93 -26.99
C VAL A 143 11.96 3.41 -26.87
N ALA A 144 12.51 2.63 -27.81
CA ALA A 144 12.41 1.16 -27.83
C ALA A 144 12.66 0.46 -26.47
N PRO A 145 13.66 0.84 -25.66
CA PRO A 145 13.92 0.20 -24.36
C PRO A 145 12.78 0.35 -23.33
N TYR A 146 11.91 1.33 -23.50
CA TYR A 146 10.84 1.63 -22.55
C TYR A 146 9.48 1.01 -22.94
N LEU A 147 9.36 0.46 -24.15
CA LEU A 147 8.13 -0.18 -24.64
C LEU A 147 7.62 -1.31 -23.72
N PRO A 148 8.47 -2.17 -23.11
CA PRO A 148 7.98 -3.20 -22.19
C PRO A 148 7.25 -2.61 -20.97
N ILE A 149 7.61 -1.41 -20.52
CA ILE A 149 6.95 -0.74 -19.40
C ILE A 149 5.53 -0.30 -19.79
N LEU A 150 5.39 0.33 -20.97
CA LEU A 150 4.09 0.77 -21.49
C LEU A 150 3.16 -0.42 -21.80
N LEU A 151 3.72 -1.53 -22.29
CA LEU A 151 2.99 -2.78 -22.47
C LEU A 151 2.51 -3.36 -21.12
N ALA A 152 3.36 -3.33 -20.09
CA ALA A 152 2.97 -3.83 -18.76
C ALA A 152 1.82 -3.01 -18.16
N ILE A 153 1.83 -1.68 -18.34
CA ILE A 153 0.75 -0.78 -17.91
C ILE A 153 -0.56 -1.10 -18.62
N SER A 154 -0.52 -1.25 -19.96
CA SER A 154 -1.72 -1.50 -20.78
C SER A 154 -2.30 -2.91 -20.67
N ALA A 155 -1.55 -3.88 -20.15
CA ALA A 155 -1.90 -5.30 -20.20
C ALA A 155 -3.34 -5.59 -19.74
N SER A 156 -4.18 -6.05 -20.67
CA SER A 156 -5.62 -6.19 -20.49
C SER A 156 -6.21 -7.40 -21.21
N SER A 157 -5.40 -8.40 -21.53
CA SER A 157 -5.83 -9.57 -22.32
C SER A 157 -5.40 -10.92 -21.75
N PRO A 158 -5.80 -11.28 -20.51
CA PRO A 158 -5.40 -12.55 -19.91
C PRO A 158 -6.16 -13.76 -20.46
N TYR A 159 -7.37 -13.57 -20.98
CA TYR A 159 -8.20 -14.65 -21.48
C TYR A 159 -8.14 -14.76 -23.00
N TRP A 160 -8.04 -16.00 -23.50
CA TRP A 160 -8.09 -16.31 -24.92
C TRP A 160 -8.96 -17.55 -25.14
N ASN A 161 -9.95 -17.44 -26.03
CA ASN A 161 -10.91 -18.51 -26.35
C ASN A 161 -11.51 -19.17 -25.09
N GLY A 162 -11.99 -18.33 -24.16
CA GLY A 162 -12.63 -18.76 -22.93
C GLY A 162 -11.71 -19.43 -21.89
N ARG A 163 -10.39 -19.28 -22.01
CA ARG A 163 -9.42 -19.83 -21.04
C ARG A 163 -8.42 -18.76 -20.61
N ASP A 164 -8.00 -18.82 -19.35
CA ASP A 164 -6.85 -18.04 -18.91
C ASP A 164 -5.60 -18.54 -19.67
N SER A 165 -4.99 -17.65 -20.43
CA SER A 165 -3.81 -17.95 -21.24
C SER A 165 -2.54 -18.09 -20.41
N GLY A 166 -2.57 -17.61 -19.17
CA GLY A 166 -1.39 -17.40 -18.34
C GLY A 166 -0.59 -16.15 -18.72
N TYR A 167 -1.01 -15.31 -19.67
CA TYR A 167 -0.36 -14.03 -19.99
C TYR A 167 -1.14 -12.86 -19.41
N ALA A 168 -0.51 -11.70 -19.20
CA ALA A 168 -1.21 -10.46 -18.87
C ALA A 168 -1.69 -9.75 -20.15
N SER A 169 -0.85 -9.73 -21.19
CA SER A 169 -1.25 -9.39 -22.56
C SER A 169 -1.09 -10.61 -23.48
N PHE A 170 -2.21 -11.26 -23.80
CA PHE A 170 -2.23 -12.29 -24.84
C PHE A 170 -2.32 -11.68 -26.24
N ARG A 171 -2.82 -10.43 -26.37
CA ARG A 171 -2.77 -9.67 -27.62
C ARG A 171 -1.36 -9.63 -28.20
N SER A 172 -0.33 -9.36 -27.39
CA SER A 172 1.06 -9.37 -27.88
C SER A 172 1.47 -10.72 -28.46
N MET A 173 0.97 -11.83 -27.91
CA MET A 173 1.27 -13.17 -28.40
C MET A 173 0.61 -13.44 -29.75
N VAL A 174 -0.64 -13.00 -29.93
CA VAL A 174 -1.33 -13.06 -31.23
C VAL A 174 -0.61 -12.20 -32.25
N TRP A 175 -0.28 -10.96 -31.89
CA TRP A 175 0.32 -9.95 -32.77
C TRP A 175 1.74 -10.31 -33.23
N SER A 176 2.57 -10.86 -32.34
CA SER A 176 3.98 -11.19 -32.63
C SER A 176 4.20 -12.24 -33.74
N ARG A 177 3.12 -12.85 -34.25
CA ARG A 177 3.15 -13.83 -35.34
C ARG A 177 3.10 -13.19 -36.72
N TRP A 178 2.76 -11.91 -36.81
CA TRP A 178 2.79 -11.18 -38.07
C TRP A 178 4.22 -10.93 -38.55
N PRO A 179 4.47 -10.90 -39.88
CA PRO A 179 5.84 -10.97 -40.42
C PRO A 179 6.79 -9.84 -39.96
N THR A 180 6.25 -8.65 -39.72
CA THR A 180 7.01 -7.46 -39.33
C THR A 180 6.69 -6.99 -37.90
N ALA A 181 5.95 -7.79 -37.11
CA ALA A 181 5.59 -7.40 -35.75
C ALA A 181 6.75 -7.63 -34.77
N GLY A 182 6.85 -6.75 -33.77
CA GLY A 182 7.87 -6.81 -32.73
C GLY A 182 8.76 -5.57 -32.67
N PRO A 183 9.97 -5.67 -32.07
CA PRO A 183 10.82 -4.51 -31.83
C PRO A 183 11.18 -3.76 -33.12
N PRO A 184 11.41 -2.44 -33.04
CA PRO A 184 11.65 -1.63 -34.23
C PRO A 184 12.93 -2.02 -34.97
N ALA A 185 12.98 -1.63 -36.24
CA ALA A 185 14.15 -1.80 -37.10
C ALA A 185 15.38 -1.05 -36.57
N HIS A 186 16.56 -1.63 -36.79
CA HIS A 186 17.85 -1.03 -36.42
C HIS A 186 18.40 -0.17 -37.57
N VAL A 187 17.71 0.94 -37.84
CA VAL A 187 18.07 1.93 -38.88
C VAL A 187 18.25 3.31 -38.26
N GLU A 188 19.00 4.21 -38.90
CA GLU A 188 19.38 5.50 -38.31
C GLU A 188 18.80 6.70 -39.06
N THR A 189 18.49 6.55 -40.35
CA THR A 189 17.94 7.61 -41.20
C THR A 189 16.58 7.22 -41.79
N ALA A 190 15.83 8.24 -42.22
CA ALA A 190 14.59 8.05 -42.97
C ALA A 190 14.84 7.32 -44.31
N GLU A 191 15.99 7.56 -44.94
CA GLU A 191 16.39 6.86 -46.17
C GLU A 191 16.61 5.36 -45.92
N ASP A 192 17.30 5.00 -44.84
CA ASP A 192 17.49 3.59 -44.45
C ASP A 192 16.15 2.91 -44.13
N TYR A 193 15.27 3.63 -43.45
CA TYR A 193 13.92 3.13 -43.13
C TYR A 193 13.09 2.92 -44.41
N ASP A 194 13.11 3.87 -45.34
CA ASP A 194 12.40 3.75 -46.63
C ASP A 194 12.95 2.60 -47.48
N ALA A 195 14.28 2.41 -47.50
CA ALA A 195 14.91 1.29 -48.18
C ALA A 195 14.48 -0.06 -47.57
N LEU A 196 14.45 -0.17 -46.24
CA LEU A 196 13.96 -1.36 -45.55
C LEU A 196 12.49 -1.66 -45.90
N VAL A 197 11.62 -0.64 -45.89
CA VAL A 197 10.20 -0.82 -46.24
C VAL A 197 10.06 -1.24 -47.70
N ALA A 198 10.84 -0.64 -48.61
CA ALA A 198 10.86 -1.02 -50.02
C ALA A 198 11.30 -2.48 -50.22
N ASP A 199 12.33 -2.93 -49.51
CA ASP A 199 12.81 -4.31 -49.55
C ASP A 199 11.75 -5.30 -49.02
N LEU A 200 11.06 -4.96 -47.92
CA LEU A 200 9.98 -5.77 -47.38
C LEU A 200 8.81 -5.92 -48.36
N ILE A 201 8.44 -4.83 -49.06
CA ILE A 201 7.41 -4.87 -50.12
C ILE A 201 7.89 -5.67 -51.32
N ALA A 202 9.13 -5.44 -51.79
CA ALA A 202 9.71 -6.13 -52.94
C ALA A 202 9.84 -7.65 -52.71
N SER A 203 10.04 -8.08 -51.46
CA SER A 203 10.05 -9.49 -51.08
C SER A 203 8.69 -10.19 -51.21
N GLY A 204 7.59 -9.43 -51.31
CA GLY A 204 6.22 -9.94 -51.28
C GLY A 204 5.73 -10.35 -49.89
N THR A 205 6.51 -10.12 -48.83
CA THR A 205 6.13 -10.44 -47.44
C THR A 205 5.04 -9.51 -46.92
N ILE A 206 5.06 -8.24 -47.35
CA ILE A 206 4.02 -7.23 -47.07
C ILE A 206 3.56 -6.56 -48.37
N SER A 207 2.32 -6.08 -48.43
CA SER A 207 1.76 -5.47 -49.64
C SER A 207 1.94 -3.95 -49.76
N ASP A 208 2.07 -3.26 -48.63
CA ASP A 208 2.13 -1.79 -48.56
C ASP A 208 2.78 -1.33 -47.24
N PRO A 209 3.23 -0.07 -47.14
CA PRO A 209 3.85 0.46 -45.92
C PRO A 209 2.97 0.37 -44.67
N GLY A 210 1.63 0.33 -44.82
CA GLY A 210 0.71 0.18 -43.69
C GLY A 210 0.82 -1.18 -42.98
N MET A 211 1.43 -2.17 -43.63
CA MET A 211 1.69 -3.49 -43.05
C MET A 211 2.99 -3.57 -42.23
N VAL A 212 3.68 -2.46 -41.98
CA VAL A 212 4.86 -2.42 -41.10
C VAL A 212 4.39 -2.39 -39.64
N TYR A 213 4.36 -3.55 -39.01
CA TYR A 213 3.77 -3.77 -37.67
C TYR A 213 4.71 -3.64 -36.47
N PHE A 214 5.80 -2.87 -36.58
CA PHE A 214 6.70 -2.64 -35.45
C PHE A 214 5.95 -2.07 -34.22
N ASP A 215 6.42 -2.44 -33.04
CA ASP A 215 5.84 -2.04 -31.74
C ASP A 215 5.83 -0.50 -31.54
N ILE A 216 6.73 0.19 -32.25
CA ILE A 216 6.79 1.63 -32.44
C ILE A 216 7.35 1.93 -33.84
N ARG A 217 6.84 2.94 -34.55
CA ARG A 217 7.29 3.28 -35.91
C ARG A 217 7.12 4.77 -36.24
N PRO A 218 7.87 5.31 -37.22
CA PRO A 218 7.47 6.54 -37.89
C PRO A 218 6.13 6.30 -38.62
N SER A 219 5.16 7.20 -38.46
CA SER A 219 3.90 7.09 -39.17
C SER A 219 4.10 7.23 -40.68
N ALA A 220 3.37 6.43 -41.45
CA ALA A 220 3.43 6.45 -42.92
C ALA A 220 2.67 7.64 -43.55
N HIS A 221 1.83 8.32 -42.78
CA HIS A 221 0.87 9.31 -43.30
C HIS A 221 0.77 10.59 -42.45
N LEU A 222 1.35 10.60 -41.25
CA LEU A 222 1.43 11.77 -40.37
C LEU A 222 2.89 12.05 -40.00
N PRO A 223 3.27 13.32 -39.74
CA PRO A 223 4.59 13.68 -39.20
C PRO A 223 4.67 13.33 -37.70
N THR A 224 4.51 12.06 -37.37
CA THR A 224 4.42 11.56 -35.98
C THR A 224 5.24 10.29 -35.81
N VAL A 225 5.60 10.00 -34.57
CA VAL A 225 5.99 8.66 -34.13
C VAL A 225 4.76 8.01 -33.49
N GLU A 226 4.53 6.75 -33.86
CA GLU A 226 3.34 5.99 -33.53
C GLU A 226 3.71 4.79 -32.64
N LEU A 227 3.15 4.78 -31.43
CA LEU A 227 3.24 3.68 -30.47
C LEU A 227 2.12 2.67 -30.73
N ARG A 228 2.44 1.38 -30.93
CA ARG A 228 1.45 0.32 -31.23
C ARG A 228 1.52 -0.90 -30.32
N VAL A 229 2.45 -0.92 -29.38
CA VAL A 229 2.71 -2.06 -28.49
C VAL A 229 1.54 -2.34 -27.54
N CYS A 230 0.79 -1.31 -27.14
CA CYS A 230 -0.18 -1.37 -26.04
C CYS A 230 -1.45 -2.14 -26.38
N ASP A 231 -2.00 -2.84 -25.39
CA ASP A 231 -3.38 -3.33 -25.46
C ASP A 231 -4.36 -2.14 -25.35
N ALA A 232 -5.58 -2.33 -25.87
CA ALA A 232 -6.70 -1.44 -25.52
C ALA A 232 -6.93 -1.48 -24.00
N CYS A 233 -7.16 -0.32 -23.38
CA CYS A 233 -7.21 -0.20 -21.92
C CYS A 233 -8.65 0.05 -21.46
N PRO A 234 -9.21 -0.77 -20.53
CA PRO A 234 -10.55 -0.51 -20.02
C PRO A 234 -10.66 0.85 -19.33
N ASP A 235 -9.61 1.26 -18.60
CA ASP A 235 -9.56 2.53 -17.88
C ASP A 235 -8.93 3.62 -18.77
N VAL A 236 -9.64 4.75 -18.94
CA VAL A 236 -9.15 5.91 -19.71
C VAL A 236 -7.87 6.47 -19.11
N ASP A 237 -7.74 6.44 -17.78
CA ASP A 237 -6.59 7.02 -17.08
C ASP A 237 -5.30 6.24 -17.36
N ASP A 238 -5.39 4.93 -17.66
CA ASP A 238 -4.23 4.14 -18.12
C ASP A 238 -3.76 4.60 -19.51
N VAL A 239 -4.68 4.96 -20.42
CA VAL A 239 -4.36 5.52 -21.75
C VAL A 239 -3.69 6.88 -21.62
N VAL A 240 -4.22 7.75 -20.76
CA VAL A 240 -3.67 9.09 -20.50
C VAL A 240 -2.25 8.99 -19.91
N LEU A 241 -2.04 8.08 -18.96
CA LEU A 241 -0.72 7.81 -18.39
C LEU A 241 0.27 7.35 -19.47
N ILE A 242 -0.10 6.39 -20.31
CA ILE A 242 0.74 5.90 -21.41
C ILE A 242 1.07 7.03 -22.38
N ALA A 243 0.08 7.85 -22.74
CA ALA A 243 0.27 8.97 -23.65
C ALA A 243 1.21 10.04 -23.07
N GLY A 244 1.07 10.38 -21.78
CA GLY A 244 1.95 11.32 -21.08
C GLY A 244 3.40 10.82 -21.00
N LEU A 245 3.59 9.56 -20.60
CA LEU A 245 4.93 8.95 -20.56
C LEU A 245 5.56 8.86 -21.95
N PHE A 246 4.77 8.48 -22.97
CA PHE A 246 5.26 8.38 -24.34
C PHE A 246 5.62 9.76 -24.92
N ARG A 247 4.79 10.78 -24.70
CA ARG A 247 5.07 12.16 -25.10
C ARG A 247 6.36 12.68 -24.45
N ALA A 248 6.54 12.47 -23.15
CA ALA A 248 7.75 12.88 -22.45
C ALA A 248 9.00 12.12 -22.94
N LEU A 249 8.86 10.82 -23.25
CA LEU A 249 9.92 10.02 -23.88
C LEU A 249 10.32 10.54 -25.26
N VAL A 250 9.35 10.96 -26.08
CA VAL A 250 9.62 11.59 -27.38
C VAL A 250 10.33 12.94 -27.18
N GLY A 251 9.87 13.78 -26.25
CA GLY A 251 10.54 15.05 -25.91
C GLY A 251 11.99 14.84 -25.50
N LYS A 252 12.23 13.90 -24.58
CA LYS A 252 13.59 13.53 -24.16
C LYS A 252 14.43 13.00 -25.32
N ALA A 253 13.86 12.15 -26.17
CA ALA A 253 14.56 11.60 -27.33
C ALA A 253 14.96 12.70 -28.33
N ARG A 254 14.14 13.74 -28.50
CA ARG A 254 14.45 14.92 -29.31
C ARG A 254 15.64 15.68 -28.74
N GLU A 255 15.61 16.01 -27.45
CA GLU A 255 16.72 16.68 -26.75
C GLU A 255 18.03 15.88 -26.85
N ASP A 256 17.97 14.56 -26.64
CA ASP A 256 19.14 13.68 -26.70
C ASP A 256 19.74 13.65 -28.13
N THR A 257 18.90 13.71 -29.17
CA THR A 257 19.35 13.81 -30.57
C THR A 257 19.94 15.18 -30.89
N GLU A 258 19.31 16.28 -30.46
CA GLU A 258 19.84 17.64 -30.65
C GLU A 258 21.17 17.84 -29.93
N ALA A 259 21.34 17.21 -28.76
CA ALA A 259 22.60 17.17 -28.01
C ALA A 259 23.67 16.27 -28.64
N GLY A 260 23.35 15.53 -29.70
CA GLY A 260 24.29 14.63 -30.38
C GLY A 260 24.68 13.40 -29.56
N LEU A 261 23.82 12.96 -28.63
CA LEU A 261 24.08 11.74 -27.85
C LEU A 261 23.99 10.49 -28.74
N PRO A 262 24.83 9.47 -28.50
CA PRO A 262 24.80 8.24 -29.29
C PRO A 262 23.45 7.53 -29.17
N LEU A 263 23.07 6.80 -30.22
CA LEU A 263 21.88 5.93 -30.19
C LEU A 263 22.11 4.77 -29.21
N PRO A 264 21.09 4.33 -28.46
CA PRO A 264 21.21 3.19 -27.56
C PRO A 264 21.65 1.92 -28.30
N ASP A 265 22.61 1.20 -27.72
CA ASP A 265 23.03 -0.14 -28.18
C ASP A 265 22.07 -1.21 -27.61
N SER A 266 20.81 -1.15 -28.05
CA SER A 266 19.78 -2.09 -27.64
C SER A 266 19.75 -3.28 -28.59
N ARG A 267 20.08 -4.46 -28.07
CA ARG A 267 20.01 -5.72 -28.82
C ARG A 267 18.55 -6.10 -29.06
N HIS A 268 18.22 -6.41 -30.32
CA HIS A 268 16.87 -6.77 -30.75
C HIS A 268 16.32 -7.97 -29.95
N GLU A 269 17.17 -8.95 -29.64
CA GLU A 269 16.79 -10.15 -28.88
C GLU A 269 16.39 -9.81 -27.44
N LEU A 270 17.07 -8.83 -26.81
CA LEU A 270 16.74 -8.38 -25.47
C LEU A 270 15.45 -7.57 -25.43
N LEU A 271 15.23 -6.69 -26.41
CA LEU A 271 13.96 -5.97 -26.56
C LEU A 271 12.80 -6.95 -26.68
N ARG A 272 12.93 -7.96 -27.56
CA ARG A 272 11.92 -9.01 -27.74
C ARG A 272 11.66 -9.79 -26.46
N ALA A 273 12.72 -10.18 -25.74
CA ALA A 273 12.60 -10.90 -24.48
C ALA A 273 11.95 -10.07 -23.37
N ALA A 274 12.27 -8.77 -23.30
CA ALA A 274 11.68 -7.84 -22.35
C ALA A 274 10.18 -7.59 -22.64
N SER A 275 9.81 -7.37 -23.91
CA SER A 275 8.40 -7.25 -24.31
C SER A 275 7.63 -8.55 -24.02
N TRP A 276 8.21 -9.72 -24.28
CA TRP A 276 7.59 -11.00 -23.89
C TRP A 276 7.41 -11.13 -22.37
N ARG A 277 8.40 -10.70 -21.58
CA ARG A 277 8.31 -10.70 -20.11
C ARG A 277 7.17 -9.79 -19.62
N ALA A 278 7.05 -8.60 -20.20
CA ALA A 278 5.98 -7.66 -19.90
C ALA A 278 4.61 -8.26 -20.28
N ALA A 279 4.48 -8.81 -21.48
CA ALA A 279 3.25 -9.52 -21.91
C ALA A 279 2.89 -10.67 -20.97
N ARG A 280 3.87 -11.41 -20.44
CA ARG A 280 3.64 -12.52 -19.51
C ARG A 280 3.21 -12.08 -18.12
N SER A 281 3.78 -10.99 -17.62
CA SER A 281 3.77 -10.66 -16.19
C SER A 281 2.90 -9.45 -15.85
N GLY A 282 2.67 -8.54 -16.80
CA GLY A 282 1.95 -7.30 -16.54
C GLY A 282 2.60 -6.47 -15.43
N LEU A 283 1.79 -5.85 -14.58
CA LEU A 283 2.24 -5.14 -13.38
C LEU A 283 2.39 -6.06 -12.16
N GLU A 284 2.00 -7.33 -12.28
CA GLU A 284 1.92 -8.29 -11.18
C GLU A 284 3.18 -9.15 -11.02
N GLY A 285 4.13 -9.05 -11.95
CA GLY A 285 5.42 -9.72 -11.84
C GLY A 285 6.57 -8.86 -12.35
N ASP A 286 7.80 -9.32 -12.11
CA ASP A 286 9.00 -8.55 -12.46
C ASP A 286 9.16 -8.33 -13.97
N LEU A 287 9.66 -7.15 -14.31
CA LEU A 287 9.99 -6.73 -15.66
C LEU A 287 11.51 -6.79 -15.88
N VAL A 288 11.94 -6.74 -17.13
CA VAL A 288 13.38 -6.65 -17.46
C VAL A 288 13.77 -5.19 -17.55
N ASP A 289 14.68 -4.75 -16.69
CA ASP A 289 15.39 -3.48 -16.88
C ASP A 289 16.46 -3.65 -17.97
N LEU A 290 16.38 -2.88 -19.04
CA LEU A 290 17.32 -2.97 -20.17
C LEU A 290 18.61 -2.15 -19.97
N VAL A 291 18.71 -1.33 -18.91
CA VAL A 291 19.96 -0.62 -18.54
C VAL A 291 20.97 -1.59 -17.94
N GLY A 292 20.51 -2.50 -17.07
CA GLY A 292 21.25 -3.65 -16.57
C GLY A 292 20.33 -4.86 -16.57
N PRO A 293 20.43 -5.80 -17.54
CA PRO A 293 19.43 -6.84 -17.83
C PRO A 293 19.16 -7.75 -16.62
N THR A 294 18.29 -7.26 -15.74
CA THR A 294 17.93 -7.83 -14.45
C THR A 294 16.43 -7.70 -14.25
N LEU A 295 15.89 -8.56 -13.41
CA LEU A 295 14.48 -8.50 -13.04
C LEU A 295 14.27 -7.41 -12.00
N VAL A 296 13.36 -6.48 -12.29
CA VAL A 296 13.02 -5.35 -11.44
C VAL A 296 11.51 -5.27 -11.32
N SER A 297 11.03 -4.98 -10.11
CA SER A 297 9.60 -4.87 -9.86
C SER A 297 9.01 -3.63 -10.55
N PRO A 298 7.77 -3.69 -11.08
CA PRO A 298 7.13 -2.56 -11.77
C PRO A 298 7.12 -1.24 -11.01
N PRO A 299 6.89 -1.18 -9.67
CA PRO A 299 6.92 0.09 -8.94
C PRO A 299 8.29 0.79 -8.97
N LEU A 300 9.38 0.02 -8.96
CA LEU A 300 10.73 0.59 -9.05
C LEU A 300 11.03 1.07 -10.47
N LEU A 301 10.69 0.26 -11.46
CA LEU A 301 10.99 0.57 -12.86
C LEU A 301 10.16 1.76 -13.38
N ILE A 302 8.86 1.79 -13.07
CA ILE A 302 7.97 2.91 -13.43
C ILE A 302 8.34 4.17 -12.64
N GLY A 303 8.60 4.05 -11.33
CA GLY A 303 9.02 5.19 -10.52
C GLY A 303 10.32 5.83 -11.05
N SER A 304 11.31 5.00 -11.39
CA SER A 304 12.56 5.48 -11.99
C SER A 304 12.34 6.14 -13.35
N LEU A 305 11.43 5.62 -14.19
CA LEU A 305 11.10 6.23 -15.47
C LEU A 305 10.45 7.61 -15.29
N VAL A 306 9.47 7.71 -14.39
CA VAL A 306 8.78 8.98 -14.07
C VAL A 306 9.79 10.01 -13.55
N ASP A 307 10.64 9.62 -12.60
CA ASP A 307 11.69 10.51 -12.07
C ASP A 307 12.69 10.96 -13.15
N GLN A 308 13.05 10.06 -14.08
CA GLN A 308 13.94 10.38 -15.19
C GLN A 308 13.30 11.36 -16.19
N LEU A 309 12.00 11.26 -16.42
CA LEU A 309 11.23 12.10 -17.35
C LEU A 309 10.71 13.39 -16.71
N ARG A 310 10.98 13.62 -15.42
CA ARG A 310 10.52 14.80 -14.69
C ARG A 310 10.78 16.13 -15.42
N PRO A 311 11.97 16.40 -16.01
CA PRO A 311 12.19 17.67 -16.70
C PRO A 311 11.23 17.91 -17.85
N GLN A 312 10.99 16.88 -18.69
CA GLN A 312 10.06 16.96 -19.82
C GLN A 312 8.61 17.10 -19.33
N LEU A 313 8.25 16.35 -18.29
CA LEU A 313 6.91 16.40 -17.71
C LEU A 313 6.61 17.77 -17.06
N GLU A 314 7.58 18.39 -16.40
CA GLU A 314 7.44 19.73 -15.83
C GLU A 314 7.34 20.80 -16.93
N GLU A 315 8.10 20.68 -18.03
CA GLU A 315 7.98 21.60 -19.18
C GLU A 315 6.61 21.51 -19.86
N LEU A 316 6.05 20.29 -19.95
CA LEU A 316 4.73 20.04 -20.53
C LEU A 316 3.57 20.39 -19.59
N GLY A 317 3.85 20.61 -18.29
CA GLY A 317 2.82 20.78 -17.26
C GLY A 317 2.11 19.49 -16.83
N ASP A 318 2.67 18.33 -17.17
CA ASP A 318 2.07 17.00 -16.95
C ASP A 318 2.58 16.30 -15.67
N TRP A 319 3.60 16.85 -15.00
CA TRP A 319 4.32 16.17 -13.90
C TRP A 319 3.40 15.63 -12.81
N GLU A 320 2.55 16.48 -12.24
CA GLU A 320 1.67 16.08 -11.13
C GLU A 320 0.69 15.00 -11.59
N GLN A 321 0.07 15.19 -12.76
CA GLN A 321 -0.90 14.24 -13.31
C GLN A 321 -0.26 12.89 -13.63
N VAL A 322 0.90 12.84 -14.30
CA VAL A 322 1.60 11.58 -14.61
C VAL A 322 2.10 10.89 -13.35
N LEU A 323 2.57 11.64 -12.35
CA LEU A 323 2.98 11.07 -11.07
C LEU A 323 1.79 10.43 -10.35
N GLU A 324 0.67 11.14 -10.22
CA GLU A 324 -0.55 10.63 -9.59
C GLU A 324 -1.10 9.41 -10.31
N LEU A 325 -1.23 9.49 -11.65
CA LEU A 325 -1.70 8.39 -12.48
C LEU A 325 -0.80 7.15 -12.36
N SER A 326 0.53 7.33 -12.37
CA SER A 326 1.48 6.21 -12.22
C SER A 326 1.33 5.51 -10.86
N GLN A 327 1.15 6.28 -9.78
CA GLN A 327 0.92 5.74 -8.44
C GLN A 327 -0.43 5.04 -8.36
N ALA A 328 -1.48 5.64 -8.92
CA ALA A 328 -2.83 5.07 -8.94
C ALA A 328 -2.86 3.74 -9.73
N THR A 329 -2.23 3.67 -10.90
CA THR A 329 -2.12 2.45 -11.72
C THR A 329 -1.37 1.35 -10.98
N LEU A 330 -0.23 1.67 -10.34
CA LEU A 330 0.54 0.70 -9.54
C LEU A 330 -0.26 0.19 -8.32
N VAL A 331 -1.10 1.03 -7.73
CA VAL A 331 -2.01 0.63 -6.65
C VAL A 331 -3.17 -0.20 -7.20
N ARG A 332 -3.74 0.13 -8.35
CA ARG A 332 -4.90 -0.58 -8.93
C ARG A 332 -4.51 -1.96 -9.49
N GLY A 333 -3.29 -2.09 -10.01
CA GLY A 333 -2.82 -3.24 -10.79
C GLY A 333 -3.36 -3.23 -12.23
N SER A 334 -2.87 -4.14 -13.06
CA SER A 334 -3.23 -4.23 -14.48
C SER A 334 -4.70 -4.59 -14.69
N ALA A 335 -5.24 -4.25 -15.87
CA ALA A 335 -6.57 -4.69 -16.27
C ALA A 335 -6.67 -6.22 -16.36
N ALA A 336 -5.58 -6.89 -16.74
CA ALA A 336 -5.51 -8.33 -16.75
C ALA A 336 -5.71 -8.95 -15.35
N ALA A 337 -5.11 -8.37 -14.33
CA ALA A 337 -5.33 -8.80 -12.96
C ALA A 337 -6.78 -8.54 -12.51
N ARG A 338 -7.36 -7.38 -12.85
CA ARG A 338 -8.79 -7.08 -12.57
C ARG A 338 -9.73 -8.13 -13.18
N GLN A 339 -9.48 -8.53 -14.42
CA GLN A 339 -10.25 -9.56 -15.10
C GLN A 339 -10.17 -10.93 -14.40
N ARG A 340 -8.96 -11.37 -14.02
CA ARG A 340 -8.77 -12.61 -13.25
C ARG A 340 -9.50 -12.58 -11.91
N ARG A 341 -9.52 -11.41 -11.28
CA ARG A 341 -10.23 -11.20 -10.00
C ARG A 341 -11.74 -11.25 -10.20
N ALA A 342 -12.27 -10.67 -11.27
CA ALA A 342 -13.68 -10.77 -11.66
C ALA A 342 -14.09 -12.23 -11.91
N PHE A 343 -13.35 -12.97 -12.75
CA PHE A 343 -13.57 -14.40 -12.96
C PHE A 343 -13.51 -15.17 -11.65
N GLY A 344 -12.59 -14.79 -10.77
CA GLY A 344 -12.39 -15.39 -9.48
C GLY A 344 -13.58 -15.31 -8.51
N ARG A 345 -14.56 -14.44 -8.75
CA ARG A 345 -15.73 -14.27 -7.88
C ARG A 345 -16.69 -15.47 -7.97
N ARG A 346 -17.09 -15.85 -9.19
CA ARG A 346 -18.04 -16.97 -9.44
C ARG A 346 -17.48 -18.07 -10.34
N GLY A 347 -16.33 -17.87 -10.97
CA GLY A 347 -15.81 -18.76 -12.01
C GLY A 347 -16.49 -18.57 -13.36
N GLU A 348 -17.17 -17.43 -13.58
CA GLU A 348 -17.94 -17.14 -14.79
C GLU A 348 -17.22 -16.07 -15.63
N LEU A 349 -17.02 -16.35 -16.92
CA LEU A 349 -16.42 -15.37 -17.84
C LEU A 349 -17.33 -14.17 -18.13
N ALA A 350 -18.63 -14.29 -17.88
CA ALA A 350 -19.56 -13.18 -17.96
C ALA A 350 -19.17 -12.05 -16.99
N ASP A 351 -18.74 -12.40 -15.76
CA ASP A 351 -18.26 -11.43 -14.75
C ASP A 351 -17.06 -10.63 -15.26
N VAL A 352 -16.20 -11.27 -16.06
CA VAL A 352 -15.05 -10.62 -16.68
C VAL A 352 -15.50 -9.58 -17.70
N VAL A 353 -16.46 -9.95 -18.55
CA VAL A 353 -17.02 -9.03 -19.55
C VAL A 353 -17.76 -7.88 -18.86
N ASP A 354 -18.49 -8.14 -17.77
CA ASP A 354 -19.18 -7.10 -16.99
C ASP A 354 -18.21 -6.07 -16.40
N VAL A 355 -17.09 -6.51 -15.82
CA VAL A 355 -16.06 -5.61 -15.30
C VAL A 355 -15.39 -4.82 -16.43
N LEU A 356 -15.20 -5.42 -17.60
CA LEU A 356 -14.66 -4.74 -18.77
C LEU A 356 -15.63 -3.69 -19.34
N LEU A 357 -16.92 -4.00 -19.42
CA LEU A 357 -17.96 -3.05 -19.80
C LEU A 357 -18.01 -1.87 -18.82
N ALA A 358 -18.07 -2.16 -17.52
CA ALA A 358 -18.09 -1.12 -16.48
C ALA A 358 -16.84 -0.23 -16.53
N GLY A 359 -15.66 -0.83 -16.68
CA GLY A 359 -14.41 -0.09 -16.82
C GLY A 359 -14.40 0.82 -18.05
N THR A 360 -14.83 0.29 -19.21
CA THR A 360 -14.91 1.06 -20.46
C THR A 360 -15.84 2.27 -20.32
N GLN A 361 -16.94 2.11 -19.57
CA GLN A 361 -17.94 3.13 -19.22
C GLN A 361 -17.48 4.13 -18.15
N GLY A 362 -16.28 3.98 -17.59
CA GLY A 362 -15.81 4.79 -16.46
C GLY A 362 -16.58 4.57 -15.16
N ARG A 363 -17.24 3.41 -15.00
CA ARG A 363 -17.97 3.02 -13.78
C ARG A 363 -17.12 2.13 -12.90
N THR A 364 -17.22 2.30 -11.58
CA THR A 364 -16.65 1.34 -10.63
C THR A 364 -17.65 0.20 -10.43
N PRO A 365 -17.27 -1.09 -10.63
CA PRO A 365 -18.20 -2.19 -10.39
C PRO A 365 -18.57 -2.26 -8.91
N GLU A 366 -19.87 -2.28 -8.59
CA GLU A 366 -20.35 -2.61 -7.24
C GLU A 366 -19.94 -4.04 -6.90
N ALA A 367 -19.22 -4.21 -5.80
CA ALA A 367 -18.86 -5.53 -5.29
C ALA A 367 -19.91 -5.97 -4.27
N GLU A 368 -21.01 -6.57 -4.72
CA GLU A 368 -21.88 -7.30 -3.79
C GLU A 368 -21.21 -8.62 -3.39
N PRO A 369 -21.03 -8.91 -2.10
CA PRO A 369 -20.54 -10.20 -1.66
C PRO A 369 -21.59 -11.29 -1.97
N PRO A 370 -21.21 -12.43 -2.55
CA PRO A 370 -22.16 -13.51 -2.82
C PRO A 370 -22.77 -14.06 -1.52
N ALA A 371 -24.09 -14.33 -1.57
CA ALA A 371 -24.94 -14.65 -0.42
C ALA A 371 -24.69 -16.01 0.27
N THR A 372 -23.72 -16.82 -0.18
CA THR A 372 -23.47 -18.15 0.40
C THR A 372 -21.98 -18.48 0.50
N VAL A 373 -21.51 -18.70 1.73
CA VAL A 373 -20.16 -19.17 2.08
C VAL A 373 -20.11 -20.70 1.99
N PRO A 374 -19.09 -21.33 1.37
CA PRO A 374 -18.95 -22.78 1.42
C PRO A 374 -18.66 -23.27 2.85
N CYS A 375 -19.18 -24.45 3.20
CA CYS A 375 -18.78 -25.17 4.40
C CYS A 375 -17.30 -25.59 4.27
N THR A 376 -16.48 -25.02 5.15
CA THR A 376 -15.10 -25.41 5.52
C THR A 376 -14.09 -25.55 4.36
N PRO A 377 -13.32 -24.49 4.05
CA PRO A 377 -12.17 -24.53 3.13
C PRO A 377 -11.20 -25.69 3.41
N GLY A 378 -10.57 -26.24 2.38
CA GLY A 378 -9.58 -27.32 2.52
C GLY A 378 -8.38 -26.94 3.39
N LEU A 379 -8.08 -25.64 3.50
CA LEU A 379 -7.03 -25.09 4.39
C LEU A 379 -7.36 -25.17 5.89
N LEU A 380 -8.63 -25.33 6.27
CA LEU A 380 -9.07 -25.45 7.66
C LEU A 380 -9.17 -26.92 8.13
N VAL A 381 -8.78 -27.89 7.30
CA VAL A 381 -8.74 -29.29 7.72
C VAL A 381 -7.72 -29.47 8.84
N GLY A 382 -8.19 -29.90 10.02
CA GLY A 382 -7.35 -30.02 11.21
C GLY A 382 -7.15 -28.70 11.98
N TYR A 383 -7.92 -27.66 11.66
CA TYR A 383 -7.94 -26.42 12.43
C TYR A 383 -8.67 -26.65 13.76
N HIS A 384 -7.90 -26.95 14.81
CA HIS A 384 -8.42 -27.23 16.15
C HIS A 384 -8.18 -26.05 17.07
N ARG A 385 -9.26 -25.54 17.67
CA ARG A 385 -9.19 -24.60 18.79
C ARG A 385 -8.91 -25.42 20.05
N ASP A 386 -7.71 -25.34 20.61
CA ASP A 386 -7.38 -26.05 21.85
C ASP A 386 -8.26 -25.55 23.01
N GLY A 387 -8.75 -26.47 23.85
CA GLY A 387 -9.42 -26.14 25.12
C GLY A 387 -10.85 -26.67 25.35
N GLY A 388 -11.48 -27.39 24.41
CA GLY A 388 -12.83 -27.95 24.61
C GLY A 388 -13.89 -26.86 24.88
N GLU A 389 -14.69 -26.99 25.94
CA GLU A 389 -15.67 -25.97 26.38
C GLU A 389 -15.04 -24.62 26.81
N ARG A 390 -13.70 -24.57 26.95
CA ARG A 390 -12.93 -23.35 27.24
C ARG A 390 -12.08 -22.91 26.03
N ALA A 391 -12.49 -23.23 24.81
CA ALA A 391 -11.76 -22.81 23.62
C ALA A 391 -11.80 -21.27 23.46
N ALA A 392 -10.65 -20.65 23.26
CA ALA A 392 -10.55 -19.19 23.04
C ALA A 392 -11.42 -18.76 21.86
N PHE A 393 -12.08 -17.61 21.96
CA PHE A 393 -12.85 -17.02 20.87
C PHE A 393 -11.97 -16.86 19.63
N ASP A 394 -12.41 -17.35 18.48
CA ASP A 394 -11.68 -17.16 17.22
C ASP A 394 -12.36 -16.11 16.36
N GLU A 395 -11.59 -15.16 15.86
CA GLU A 395 -12.11 -13.99 15.14
C GLU A 395 -12.53 -14.28 13.70
N ALA A 396 -12.17 -15.44 13.14
CA ALA A 396 -12.48 -15.80 11.76
C ALA A 396 -13.29 -17.09 11.63
N VAL A 397 -13.26 -17.98 12.62
CA VAL A 397 -13.88 -19.32 12.56
C VAL A 397 -14.81 -19.53 13.75
N SER A 398 -16.07 -19.89 13.47
CA SER A 398 -17.07 -20.21 14.50
C SER A 398 -16.68 -21.46 15.31
N GLU A 399 -17.36 -21.70 16.43
CA GLU A 399 -17.22 -22.95 17.20
C GLU A 399 -17.56 -24.20 16.37
N GLY A 400 -18.46 -24.07 15.39
CA GLY A 400 -18.82 -25.14 14.47
C GLY A 400 -17.81 -25.40 13.36
N GLY A 401 -16.67 -24.69 13.34
CA GLY A 401 -15.66 -24.79 12.29
C GLY A 401 -16.04 -24.11 10.97
N THR A 402 -17.01 -23.19 11.00
CA THR A 402 -17.45 -22.43 9.82
C THR A 402 -16.79 -21.06 9.80
N VAL A 403 -16.32 -20.61 8.64
CA VAL A 403 -15.78 -19.25 8.49
C VAL A 403 -16.88 -18.22 8.76
N LEU A 404 -16.56 -17.19 9.56
CA LEU A 404 -17.50 -16.11 9.86
C LEU A 404 -17.82 -15.29 8.60
N PRO A 405 -19.04 -14.73 8.46
CA PRO A 405 -19.49 -14.11 7.22
C PRO A 405 -18.56 -13.04 6.66
N HIS A 406 -18.04 -12.16 7.53
CA HIS A 406 -17.14 -11.09 7.13
C HIS A 406 -15.75 -11.59 6.70
N TYR A 407 -15.37 -12.84 7.00
CA TYR A 407 -14.16 -13.50 6.49
C TYR A 407 -14.39 -14.33 5.22
N GLY A 408 -15.65 -14.51 4.80
CA GLY A 408 -16.01 -15.45 3.75
C GLY A 408 -15.29 -15.21 2.42
N TRP A 409 -15.10 -13.95 2.00
CA TRP A 409 -14.38 -13.64 0.76
C TRP A 409 -12.89 -14.00 0.86
N LEU A 410 -12.27 -13.65 1.99
CA LEU A 410 -10.84 -13.86 2.25
C LEU A 410 -10.55 -15.35 2.16
N PHE A 411 -11.32 -16.17 2.87
CA PHE A 411 -11.15 -17.61 2.89
C PHE A 411 -11.44 -18.28 1.55
N ARG A 412 -12.36 -17.78 0.73
CA ARG A 412 -12.52 -18.26 -0.66
C ARG A 412 -11.28 -17.99 -1.51
N THR A 413 -10.61 -16.86 -1.31
CA THR A 413 -9.35 -16.57 -2.00
C THR A 413 -8.22 -17.47 -1.51
N LEU A 414 -8.08 -17.66 -0.19
CA LEU A 414 -7.07 -18.56 0.36
C LEU A 414 -7.30 -20.01 -0.11
N ASP A 415 -8.55 -20.48 -0.14
CA ASP A 415 -8.88 -21.83 -0.60
C ASP A 415 -8.52 -22.06 -2.07
N ARG A 416 -8.73 -21.06 -2.93
CA ARG A 416 -8.30 -21.10 -4.35
C ARG A 416 -6.79 -21.19 -4.51
N LEU A 417 -6.02 -20.49 -3.68
CA LEU A 417 -4.56 -20.61 -3.66
C LEU A 417 -4.13 -22.01 -3.17
N GLY A 418 -4.85 -22.53 -2.17
CA GLY A 418 -4.54 -23.79 -1.49
C GLY A 418 -3.17 -23.79 -0.80
N PRO A 419 -2.76 -24.91 -0.18
CA PRO A 419 -1.50 -24.98 0.58
C PRO A 419 -0.26 -24.61 -0.25
N ARG A 420 -0.22 -25.02 -1.53
CA ARG A 420 0.91 -24.73 -2.43
C ARG A 420 0.96 -23.25 -2.83
N GLY A 421 -0.18 -22.64 -3.15
CA GLY A 421 -0.25 -21.21 -3.46
C GLY A 421 0.14 -20.36 -2.26
N MET A 422 -0.34 -20.72 -1.07
CA MET A 422 0.05 -20.07 0.19
C MET A 422 1.55 -20.18 0.48
N ALA A 423 2.16 -21.36 0.26
CA ALA A 423 3.60 -21.54 0.42
C ALA A 423 4.41 -20.71 -0.61
N ALA A 424 3.91 -20.58 -1.84
CA ALA A 424 4.50 -19.72 -2.85
C ALA A 424 4.39 -18.23 -2.47
N ALA A 425 3.23 -17.80 -1.96
CA ALA A 425 3.01 -16.45 -1.44
C ALA A 425 3.92 -16.14 -0.25
N GLN A 426 4.13 -17.08 0.68
CA GLN A 426 5.08 -16.92 1.79
C GLN A 426 6.51 -16.71 1.27
N SER A 427 6.88 -17.44 0.21
CA SER A 427 8.20 -17.31 -0.43
C SER A 427 8.35 -15.97 -1.14
N ALA A 428 7.30 -15.50 -1.81
CA ALA A 428 7.25 -14.18 -2.44
C ALA A 428 7.35 -13.07 -1.38
N LEU A 429 6.60 -13.18 -0.28
CA LEU A 429 6.68 -12.28 0.86
C LEU A 429 8.11 -12.18 1.40
N HIS A 430 8.78 -13.30 1.66
CA HIS A 430 10.17 -13.28 2.13
C HIS A 430 11.14 -12.63 1.14
N THR A 431 10.91 -12.83 -0.16
CA THR A 431 11.70 -12.21 -1.23
C THR A 431 11.52 -10.69 -1.20
N GLU A 432 10.27 -10.23 -1.13
CA GLU A 432 9.94 -8.81 -1.11
C GLU A 432 10.44 -8.11 0.16
N GLN A 433 10.35 -8.78 1.31
CA GLN A 433 10.91 -8.28 2.57
C GLN A 433 12.43 -8.10 2.49
N ARG A 434 13.16 -9.05 1.89
CA ARG A 434 14.60 -8.92 1.66
C ARG A 434 14.92 -7.78 0.71
N ALA A 435 14.20 -7.69 -0.41
CA ALA A 435 14.41 -6.65 -1.43
C ALA A 435 14.23 -5.24 -0.85
N ARG A 436 13.26 -5.07 0.06
CA ARG A 436 12.97 -3.78 0.71
C ARG A 436 13.75 -3.55 2.01
N GLY A 437 14.52 -4.53 2.47
CA GLY A 437 15.21 -4.49 3.77
C GLY A 437 14.25 -4.34 4.95
N VAL A 438 13.10 -5.02 4.92
CA VAL A 438 12.12 -5.04 6.02
C VAL A 438 12.63 -5.98 7.11
N THR A 439 13.53 -5.45 7.93
CA THR A 439 14.19 -6.18 9.02
C THR A 439 13.76 -5.65 10.37
N PHE A 440 13.96 -6.48 11.39
CA PHE A 440 13.87 -6.12 12.79
C PHE A 440 15.04 -6.76 13.55
N ARG A 441 15.40 -6.19 14.70
CA ARG A 441 16.42 -6.75 15.59
C ARG A 441 15.79 -7.31 16.86
N VAL A 442 16.26 -8.47 17.30
CA VAL A 442 15.96 -9.05 18.61
C VAL A 442 17.26 -9.04 19.40
N ASP A 443 17.35 -8.23 20.44
CA ASP A 443 18.55 -8.06 21.28
C ASP A 443 19.85 -7.75 20.48
N ASP A 444 21.01 -8.10 21.03
CA ASP A 444 22.35 -7.95 20.41
C ASP A 444 22.61 -8.95 19.24
N GLU A 445 21.59 -9.66 18.73
CA GLU A 445 21.73 -10.63 17.64
C GLU A 445 21.77 -10.00 16.22
N SER A 446 21.93 -10.83 15.19
CA SER A 446 21.90 -10.41 13.77
C SER A 446 20.49 -9.99 13.33
N GLU A 447 20.39 -9.04 12.39
CA GLU A 447 19.12 -8.63 11.78
C GLU A 447 18.36 -9.83 11.19
N ARG A 448 17.04 -9.89 11.44
CA ARG A 448 16.14 -10.90 10.90
C ARG A 448 15.02 -10.23 10.10
N LEU A 449 14.38 -10.97 9.20
CA LEU A 449 13.19 -10.49 8.49
C LEU A 449 12.03 -10.34 9.46
N PHE A 450 11.28 -9.25 9.32
CA PHE A 450 10.08 -9.02 10.12
C PHE A 450 9.08 -10.18 9.95
N PRO A 451 8.72 -10.92 11.02
CA PRO A 451 7.78 -12.04 10.92
C PRO A 451 6.38 -11.53 10.61
N LEU A 452 5.93 -11.73 9.37
CA LEU A 452 4.62 -11.32 8.89
C LEU A 452 3.87 -12.54 8.37
N ASP A 453 2.67 -12.75 8.90
CA ASP A 453 1.77 -13.80 8.44
C ASP A 453 0.93 -13.31 7.25
N LEU A 454 0.63 -14.26 6.36
CA LEU A 454 -0.11 -13.98 5.13
C LEU A 454 -1.57 -13.61 5.38
N VAL A 455 -2.21 -14.10 6.43
CA VAL A 455 -3.66 -13.96 6.62
C VAL A 455 -3.98 -12.62 7.31
N PRO A 456 -4.58 -11.64 6.61
CA PRO A 456 -4.94 -10.37 7.24
C PRO A 456 -6.01 -10.56 8.30
N ARG A 457 -5.94 -9.75 9.36
CA ARG A 457 -6.97 -9.67 10.41
C ARG A 457 -7.96 -8.56 10.08
N ILE A 458 -9.25 -8.82 10.17
CA ILE A 458 -10.31 -7.88 9.85
C ILE A 458 -10.87 -7.28 11.13
N ILE A 459 -10.94 -5.95 11.20
CA ILE A 459 -11.67 -5.22 12.23
C ILE A 459 -12.93 -4.64 11.57
N THR A 460 -14.09 -5.00 12.09
CA THR A 460 -15.38 -4.56 11.54
C THR A 460 -15.57 -3.05 11.73
N ALA A 461 -16.45 -2.43 10.93
CA ALA A 461 -16.74 -1.00 11.05
C ALA A 461 -17.35 -0.66 12.43
N GLU A 462 -18.18 -1.55 12.98
CA GLU A 462 -18.77 -1.41 14.31
C GLU A 462 -17.71 -1.48 15.42
N ASP A 463 -16.85 -2.51 15.39
CA ASP A 463 -15.73 -2.64 16.33
C ASP A 463 -14.83 -1.39 16.25
N TRP A 464 -14.47 -0.96 15.05
CA TRP A 464 -13.58 0.18 14.86
C TRP A 464 -14.19 1.49 15.34
N ALA A 465 -15.50 1.71 15.16
CA ALA A 465 -16.19 2.88 15.67
C ALA A 465 -16.16 2.95 17.20
N GLY A 466 -16.43 1.82 17.87
CA GLY A 466 -16.35 1.71 19.33
C GLY A 466 -14.93 1.92 19.85
N LEU A 467 -13.94 1.26 19.23
CA LEU A 467 -12.52 1.45 19.53
C LEU A 467 -12.11 2.92 19.35
N THR A 468 -12.52 3.56 18.26
CA THR A 468 -12.18 4.95 17.97
C THR A 468 -12.66 5.89 19.07
N ALA A 469 -13.92 5.77 19.50
CA ALA A 469 -14.49 6.60 20.55
C ALA A 469 -13.78 6.41 21.90
N GLY A 470 -13.55 5.16 22.30
CA GLY A 470 -12.91 4.87 23.58
C GLY A 470 -11.42 5.19 23.63
N LEU A 471 -10.69 4.98 22.53
CA LEU A 471 -9.27 5.37 22.42
C LEU A 471 -9.11 6.88 22.52
N ALA A 472 -10.01 7.64 21.87
CA ALA A 472 -10.00 9.10 21.95
C ALA A 472 -10.33 9.60 23.38
N GLN A 473 -11.32 9.00 24.05
CA GLN A 473 -11.61 9.29 25.46
C GLN A 473 -10.41 9.02 26.36
N ARG A 474 -9.82 7.83 26.25
CA ARG A 474 -8.68 7.42 27.06
C ARG A 474 -7.49 8.36 26.91
N LEU A 475 -7.17 8.77 25.67
CA LEU A 475 -6.08 9.71 25.42
C LEU A 475 -6.32 11.07 26.08
N ARG A 476 -7.54 11.61 26.01
CA ARG A 476 -7.90 12.88 26.67
C ARG A 476 -7.66 12.81 28.18
N ALA A 477 -8.03 11.70 28.83
CA ALA A 477 -7.83 11.50 30.26
C ALA A 477 -6.33 11.38 30.62
N LEU A 478 -5.54 10.65 29.82
CA LEU A 478 -4.09 10.50 30.03
C LEU A 478 -3.33 11.82 29.81
N GLU A 479 -3.71 12.61 28.81
CA GLU A 479 -3.16 13.96 28.59
C GLU A 479 -3.49 14.88 29.78
N ALA A 480 -4.73 14.87 30.28
CA ALA A 480 -5.14 15.64 31.46
C ALA A 480 -4.36 15.21 32.72
N PHE A 481 -4.20 13.91 32.92
CA PHE A 481 -3.39 13.34 34.00
C PHE A 481 -1.94 13.83 33.94
N LEU A 482 -1.30 13.76 32.77
CA LEU A 482 0.07 14.23 32.60
C LEU A 482 0.24 15.72 32.89
N ARG A 483 -0.74 16.55 32.49
CA ARG A 483 -0.74 17.99 32.83
C ARG A 483 -0.88 18.21 34.33
N ASP A 484 -1.77 17.47 34.99
CA ASP A 484 -2.00 17.64 36.42
C ASP A 484 -0.81 17.18 37.27
N VAL A 485 -0.21 16.01 36.99
CA VAL A 485 0.90 15.47 37.80
C VAL A 485 2.19 16.30 37.74
N TYR A 486 2.38 17.04 36.64
CA TYR A 486 3.49 18.00 36.49
C TYR A 486 3.10 19.44 36.83
N GLY A 487 1.81 19.73 37.02
CA GLY A 487 1.25 21.01 37.44
C GLY A 487 0.78 21.01 38.90
N GLU A 488 -0.52 21.20 39.12
CA GLU A 488 -1.14 21.40 40.43
C GLU A 488 -1.32 20.12 41.25
N ARG A 489 -1.29 18.95 40.62
CA ARG A 489 -1.46 17.62 41.24
C ARG A 489 -2.79 17.46 41.98
N ARG A 490 -3.88 18.00 41.42
CA ARG A 490 -5.22 17.94 42.01
C ARG A 490 -5.72 16.51 42.21
N ILE A 491 -5.49 15.60 41.25
CA ILE A 491 -5.91 14.18 41.37
C ILE A 491 -5.28 13.46 42.57
N VAL A 492 -4.09 13.91 42.97
CA VAL A 492 -3.38 13.40 44.15
C VAL A 492 -3.90 14.09 45.42
N ALA A 493 -4.12 15.40 45.38
CA ALA A 493 -4.69 16.16 46.50
C ALA A 493 -6.09 15.65 46.89
N ASP A 494 -6.90 15.32 45.89
CA ASP A 494 -8.25 14.79 46.03
C ASP A 494 -8.28 13.27 46.29
N ARG A 495 -7.10 12.64 46.38
CA ARG A 495 -6.89 11.22 46.73
C ARG A 495 -7.52 10.22 45.76
N VAL A 496 -7.77 10.62 44.51
CA VAL A 496 -8.22 9.69 43.45
C VAL A 496 -7.07 8.78 43.04
N VAL A 497 -5.85 9.32 42.89
CA VAL A 497 -4.63 8.53 42.68
C VAL A 497 -3.67 8.77 43.85
N PRO A 498 -3.21 7.72 44.56
CA PRO A 498 -2.30 7.90 45.68
C PRO A 498 -0.98 8.56 45.28
N ALA A 499 -0.45 9.44 46.14
CA ALA A 499 0.83 10.11 45.90
C ALA A 499 1.98 9.11 45.66
N ALA A 500 2.00 7.99 46.38
CA ALA A 500 3.02 6.95 46.22
C ALA A 500 3.03 6.31 44.82
N VAL A 501 1.86 6.16 44.19
CA VAL A 501 1.75 5.63 42.82
C VAL A 501 2.43 6.58 41.83
N VAL A 502 2.13 7.88 41.93
CA VAL A 502 2.70 8.90 41.02
C VAL A 502 4.17 9.17 41.35
N ASP A 503 4.51 9.33 42.62
CA ASP A 503 5.86 9.73 43.05
C ASP A 503 6.87 8.58 42.92
N GLY A 504 6.42 7.32 43.01
CA GLY A 504 7.23 6.12 42.86
C GLY A 504 7.33 5.58 41.43
N ALA A 505 6.55 6.10 40.48
CA ALA A 505 6.56 5.63 39.09
C ALA A 505 7.96 5.77 38.45
N PRO A 506 8.59 4.68 37.98
CA PRO A 506 9.94 4.71 37.39
C PRO A 506 10.06 5.62 36.17
N GLY A 507 8.99 5.77 35.39
CA GLY A 507 8.95 6.63 34.21
C GLY A 507 8.73 8.12 34.50
N ARG A 508 8.57 8.51 35.77
CA ARG A 508 8.43 9.92 36.15
C ARG A 508 9.77 10.64 36.08
N SER A 509 9.81 11.77 35.38
CA SER A 509 11.01 12.59 35.22
C SER A 509 10.77 14.03 35.63
N ARG A 510 11.77 14.66 36.25
CA ARG A 510 11.75 16.11 36.53
C ARG A 510 11.65 16.94 35.26
N SER A 511 12.11 16.41 34.12
CA SER A 511 11.98 17.05 32.81
C SER A 511 10.53 17.22 32.36
N GLY A 512 9.59 16.45 32.91
CA GLY A 512 8.17 16.63 32.61
C GLY A 512 7.61 18.00 33.00
N ARG A 513 8.22 18.68 34.01
CA ARG A 513 7.87 20.06 34.42
C ARG A 513 8.40 21.15 33.50
N LEU A 514 9.32 20.80 32.60
CA LEU A 514 9.89 21.74 31.63
C LEU A 514 9.00 21.91 30.40
N VAL A 515 8.07 20.99 30.18
CA VAL A 515 7.16 21.05 29.03
C VAL A 515 6.17 22.20 29.24
N PRO A 516 6.01 23.12 28.28
CA PRO A 516 5.04 24.22 28.37
C PRO A 516 3.62 23.72 28.68
N ALA A 517 2.85 24.51 29.43
CA ALA A 517 1.53 24.11 29.93
C ALA A 517 0.50 23.87 28.81
N ASP A 518 0.66 24.59 27.70
CA ASP A 518 -0.20 24.54 26.52
C ASP A 518 0.25 23.49 25.48
N ALA A 519 1.44 22.91 25.64
CA ALA A 519 1.97 21.92 24.71
C ALA A 519 1.19 20.60 24.76
N VAL A 520 1.04 19.95 23.59
CA VAL A 520 0.56 18.57 23.49
C VAL A 520 1.63 17.66 24.08
N ARG A 521 1.29 16.87 25.11
CA ARG A 521 2.25 15.97 25.75
C ARG A 521 2.27 14.61 25.06
N VAL A 522 1.10 14.07 24.73
CA VAL A 522 0.93 12.78 24.07
C VAL A 522 0.49 13.00 22.62
N ALA A 523 1.43 13.35 21.75
CA ALA A 523 1.12 13.55 20.34
C ALA A 523 0.87 12.23 19.60
N VAL A 524 1.49 11.14 20.04
CA VAL A 524 1.31 9.79 19.51
C VAL A 524 1.14 8.81 20.66
N ALA A 525 -0.01 8.15 20.76
CA ALA A 525 -0.22 7.03 21.68
C ALA A 525 -0.27 5.72 20.90
N GLY A 526 0.37 4.68 21.42
CA GLY A 526 0.12 3.30 21.01
C GLY A 526 -0.66 2.58 22.11
N VAL A 527 -1.85 2.08 21.81
CA VAL A 527 -2.70 1.41 22.80
C VAL A 527 -2.87 -0.05 22.40
N ASP A 528 -2.46 -0.93 23.29
CA ASP A 528 -2.54 -2.38 23.10
C ASP A 528 -3.91 -2.87 23.55
N LEU A 529 -4.61 -3.54 22.66
CA LEU A 529 -5.98 -3.99 22.80
C LEU A 529 -6.04 -5.50 22.60
N VAL A 530 -6.86 -6.16 23.41
CA VAL A 530 -7.13 -7.59 23.32
C VAL A 530 -8.63 -7.82 23.36
N ARG A 531 -9.07 -8.97 22.84
CA ARG A 531 -10.48 -9.39 22.80
C ARG A 531 -10.55 -10.78 23.39
N ASP A 532 -11.56 -11.08 24.18
CA ASP A 532 -11.80 -12.41 24.78
C ASP A 532 -13.08 -13.06 24.21
N ARG A 533 -14.02 -12.25 23.74
CA ARG A 533 -15.27 -12.65 23.06
C ARG A 533 -15.67 -11.62 22.00
N ALA A 534 -16.66 -11.96 21.18
CA ALA A 534 -17.11 -11.11 20.08
C ALA A 534 -17.43 -9.67 20.52
N ASP A 535 -18.16 -9.41 21.58
CA ASP A 535 -18.61 -8.05 21.89
C ASP A 535 -17.72 -7.28 22.89
N HIS A 536 -16.49 -7.73 23.16
CA HIS A 536 -15.71 -7.15 24.28
C HIS A 536 -14.22 -6.96 24.01
N TRP A 537 -13.77 -5.71 24.12
CA TRP A 537 -12.38 -5.30 24.02
C TRP A 537 -11.84 -4.81 25.36
N TYR A 538 -10.58 -5.16 25.65
CA TYR A 538 -9.82 -4.65 26.79
C TYR A 538 -8.59 -3.90 26.31
N VAL A 539 -8.29 -2.78 26.96
CA VAL A 539 -6.95 -2.17 26.89
C VAL A 539 -6.01 -2.99 27.77
N LEU A 540 -4.94 -3.51 27.20
CA LEU A 540 -3.90 -4.26 27.91
C LEU A 540 -2.78 -3.35 28.43
N GLU A 541 -2.37 -2.36 27.63
CA GLU A 541 -1.23 -1.48 27.92
C GLU A 541 -1.31 -0.18 27.11
N ASP A 542 -0.89 0.93 27.73
CA ASP A 542 -0.70 2.22 27.06
C ASP A 542 0.78 2.44 26.77
N ASN A 543 1.13 2.99 25.60
CA ASN A 543 2.51 3.27 25.22
C ASN A 543 2.63 4.76 24.86
N LEU A 544 3.09 5.58 25.81
CA LEU A 544 3.04 7.05 25.72
C LEU A 544 4.42 7.70 25.63
N ARG A 545 5.48 6.89 25.60
CA ARG A 545 6.87 7.35 25.39
C ARG A 545 7.23 7.37 23.91
N VAL A 546 7.54 6.21 23.35
CA VAL A 546 8.04 6.02 21.98
C VAL A 546 7.33 4.83 21.35
N PRO A 547 6.00 4.92 21.10
CA PRO A 547 5.27 3.80 20.52
C PRO A 547 5.82 3.47 19.12
N SER A 548 5.96 2.18 18.86
CA SER A 548 6.38 1.63 17.56
C SER A 548 5.27 0.76 16.96
N GLY A 549 5.33 0.57 15.65
CA GLY A 549 4.44 -0.32 14.89
C GLY A 549 3.73 0.35 13.72
N ILE A 550 3.70 1.69 13.65
CA ILE A 550 3.05 2.42 12.54
C ILE A 550 3.73 2.09 11.21
N GLY A 551 5.06 2.10 11.15
CA GLY A 551 5.77 1.76 9.90
C GLY A 551 5.53 0.30 9.51
N TYR A 552 5.47 -0.59 10.50
CA TYR A 552 5.18 -2.00 10.28
C TYR A 552 3.75 -2.25 9.78
N SER A 553 2.74 -1.52 10.27
CA SER A 553 1.38 -1.64 9.72
C SER A 553 1.30 -1.16 8.27
N LEU A 554 1.98 -0.04 7.93
CA LEU A 554 2.03 0.47 6.56
C LEU A 554 2.70 -0.50 5.59
N ILE A 555 3.86 -1.04 5.97
CA ILE A 555 4.60 -1.95 5.09
C ILE A 555 3.90 -3.31 5.00
N SER A 556 3.24 -3.78 6.05
CA SER A 556 2.50 -5.06 6.04
C SER A 556 1.43 -5.07 4.95
N ARG A 557 0.61 -4.01 4.84
CA ARG A 557 -0.38 -3.87 3.76
C ARG A 557 0.23 -3.99 2.38
N ARG A 558 1.35 -3.31 2.15
CA ARG A 558 2.06 -3.35 0.86
C ARG A 558 2.65 -4.72 0.57
N LEU A 559 3.26 -5.35 1.57
CA LEU A 559 3.88 -6.67 1.44
C LEU A 559 2.85 -7.77 1.15
N ILE A 560 1.72 -7.77 1.86
CA ILE A 560 0.63 -8.73 1.62
C ILE A 560 0.04 -8.57 0.22
N ARG A 561 -0.21 -7.33 -0.23
CA ARG A 561 -0.69 -7.07 -1.59
C ARG A 561 0.29 -7.50 -2.68
N SER A 562 1.59 -7.38 -2.42
CA SER A 562 2.65 -7.84 -3.33
C SER A 562 2.75 -9.38 -3.34
N ALA A 563 2.68 -10.01 -2.17
CA ALA A 563 2.81 -11.46 -2.02
C ALA A 563 1.57 -12.25 -2.48
N MET A 564 0.39 -11.67 -2.36
CA MET A 564 -0.89 -12.25 -2.77
C MET A 564 -1.70 -11.22 -3.58
N PRO A 565 -1.35 -10.97 -4.85
CA PRO A 565 -2.03 -9.98 -5.69
C PRO A 565 -3.52 -10.33 -5.94
N ASP A 566 -3.88 -11.61 -5.81
CA ASP A 566 -5.26 -12.09 -5.92
C ASP A 566 -6.11 -11.82 -4.66
N LEU A 567 -5.47 -11.48 -3.53
CA LEU A 567 -6.14 -11.12 -2.28
C LEU A 567 -6.52 -9.64 -2.28
N GLU A 568 -7.65 -9.34 -2.93
CA GLU A 568 -8.24 -8.00 -2.89
C GLU A 568 -8.80 -7.67 -1.51
N ALA A 569 -8.50 -6.45 -1.06
CA ALA A 569 -9.23 -5.80 0.01
C ALA A 569 -10.68 -5.58 -0.42
N PRO A 570 -11.68 -5.98 0.38
CA PRO A 570 -13.08 -5.71 0.06
C PRO A 570 -13.30 -4.20 0.00
N ALA A 571 -14.32 -3.79 -0.77
CA ALA A 571 -14.79 -2.42 -0.77
C ALA A 571 -15.09 -1.99 0.68
N GLY A 572 -14.55 -0.85 1.10
CA GLY A 572 -14.68 -0.35 2.47
C GLY A 572 -13.46 -0.59 3.37
N VAL A 573 -12.42 -1.33 2.97
CA VAL A 573 -11.16 -1.32 3.75
C VAL A 573 -10.54 0.07 3.71
N VAL A 574 -10.29 0.65 4.87
CA VAL A 574 -9.66 1.96 4.98
C VAL A 574 -8.20 1.89 4.53
N GLY A 575 -7.83 2.85 3.68
CA GLY A 575 -6.46 3.07 3.26
C GLY A 575 -5.58 3.51 4.43
N VAL A 576 -4.33 3.08 4.42
CA VAL A 576 -3.32 3.45 5.42
C VAL A 576 -2.39 4.57 4.92
N GLU A 577 -2.59 5.02 3.68
CA GLU A 577 -1.71 5.91 2.93
C GLU A 577 -1.64 7.32 3.52
N SER A 578 -2.72 7.79 4.16
CA SER A 578 -2.80 9.13 4.78
C SER A 578 -2.16 9.23 6.17
N VAL A 579 -1.78 8.09 6.77
CA VAL A 579 -1.26 8.05 8.15
C VAL A 579 0.05 8.83 8.34
N PRO A 580 1.03 8.78 7.41
CA PRO A 580 2.22 9.63 7.49
C PRO A 580 1.88 11.13 7.47
N ASP A 581 0.90 11.55 6.67
CA ASP A 581 0.51 12.96 6.59
C ASP A 581 -0.16 13.44 7.88
N ALA A 582 -1.03 12.60 8.47
CA ALA A 582 -1.64 12.88 9.78
C ALA A 582 -0.58 12.97 10.89
N LEU A 583 0.42 12.07 10.88
CA LEU A 583 1.55 12.13 11.81
C LEU A 583 2.37 13.41 11.60
N ARG A 584 2.69 13.78 10.36
CA ARG A 584 3.38 15.04 10.04
C ARG A 584 2.59 16.26 10.52
N ALA A 585 1.28 16.27 10.33
CA ALA A 585 0.40 17.32 10.82
C ALA A 585 0.46 17.43 12.35
N ALA A 586 0.48 16.30 13.07
CA ALA A 586 0.67 16.30 14.52
C ALA A 586 2.02 16.92 14.94
N LEU A 587 3.12 16.60 14.25
CA LEU A 587 4.44 17.22 14.47
C LEU A 587 4.40 18.74 14.31
N ILE A 588 3.83 19.21 13.20
CA ILE A 588 3.76 20.64 12.86
C ILE A 588 2.90 21.38 13.89
N SER A 589 1.75 20.80 14.27
CA SER A 589 0.81 21.39 15.23
C SER A 589 1.37 21.59 16.64
N ALA A 590 2.46 20.91 16.98
CA ALA A 590 3.14 21.07 18.25
C ALA A 590 3.93 22.39 18.36
N THR A 591 3.92 23.21 17.31
CA THR A 591 4.69 24.46 17.20
C THR A 591 3.80 25.63 16.78
N GLU A 592 4.27 26.86 16.96
CA GLU A 592 3.50 28.07 16.59
C GLU A 592 3.44 28.26 15.06
N PRO A 593 2.25 28.39 14.44
CA PRO A 593 2.10 28.52 12.99
C PRO A 593 2.89 29.65 12.33
N ASP A 594 3.09 30.77 13.04
CA ASP A 594 3.74 31.97 12.51
C ASP A 594 5.25 32.03 12.83
N ALA A 595 5.81 30.99 13.46
CA ALA A 595 7.23 30.95 13.77
C ALA A 595 8.07 30.68 12.51
N ALA A 596 9.21 31.38 12.36
CA ALA A 596 10.16 31.09 11.30
C ALA A 596 10.65 29.62 11.38
N GLY A 597 10.50 28.86 10.29
CA GLY A 597 10.80 27.43 10.25
C GLY A 597 9.73 26.55 10.92
N HIS A 598 8.47 27.01 10.99
CA HIS A 598 7.34 26.25 11.55
C HIS A 598 7.24 24.83 10.99
N ASP A 599 7.44 24.66 9.69
CA ASP A 599 7.39 23.39 8.96
C ASP A 599 8.71 22.58 9.00
N ASP A 600 9.77 23.11 9.62
CA ASP A 600 11.05 22.44 9.77
C ASP A 600 11.03 21.41 10.92
N VAL A 601 10.45 20.24 10.64
CA VAL A 601 10.35 19.12 11.59
C VAL A 601 11.26 17.95 11.18
N ALA A 602 11.62 17.07 12.13
CA ALA A 602 12.47 15.90 11.84
C ALA A 602 12.12 14.66 12.67
N VAL A 603 12.48 13.48 12.17
CA VAL A 603 12.50 12.23 12.95
C VAL A 603 13.87 12.06 13.58
N LEU A 604 13.95 12.02 14.91
CA LEU A 604 15.20 11.84 15.65
C LEU A 604 15.34 10.37 16.06
N SER A 605 16.42 9.69 15.63
CA SER A 605 16.69 8.28 15.91
C SER A 605 18.10 8.06 16.49
N ALA A 606 18.28 6.97 17.24
CA ALA A 606 19.61 6.49 17.64
C ALA A 606 20.47 6.00 16.46
N GLY A 607 19.87 5.79 15.28
CA GLY A 607 20.55 5.34 14.07
C GLY A 607 20.44 3.83 13.86
N PRO A 608 21.29 3.24 12.99
CA PRO A 608 21.18 1.83 12.56
C PRO A 608 21.30 0.78 13.67
N SER A 609 21.78 1.14 14.86
CA SER A 609 21.83 0.22 16.01
C SER A 609 20.46 0.01 16.66
N ASP A 610 19.48 0.85 16.36
CA ASP A 610 18.13 0.75 16.91
C ASP A 610 17.32 -0.38 16.24
N SER A 611 16.65 -1.20 17.06
CA SER A 611 15.81 -2.31 16.58
C SER A 611 14.64 -1.89 15.68
N ALA A 612 14.17 -0.64 15.80
CA ALA A 612 13.10 -0.06 15.01
C ALA A 612 13.62 0.92 13.94
N PHE A 613 14.92 0.93 13.64
CA PHE A 613 15.52 1.86 12.66
C PHE A 613 14.86 1.80 11.28
N PHE A 614 14.46 0.61 10.82
CA PHE A 614 13.71 0.43 9.57
C PHE A 614 12.43 1.28 9.57
N GLU A 615 11.65 1.22 10.64
CA GLU A 615 10.43 2.00 10.80
C GLU A 615 10.74 3.51 10.79
N HIS A 616 11.79 3.94 11.49
CA HIS A 616 12.15 5.36 11.55
C HIS A 616 12.46 5.92 10.16
N ARG A 617 13.23 5.16 9.36
CA ARG A 617 13.55 5.51 7.97
C ARG A 617 12.30 5.51 7.08
N LEU A 618 11.44 4.51 7.22
CA LEU A 618 10.20 4.43 6.46
C LEU A 618 9.29 5.63 6.75
N LEU A 619 9.06 5.95 8.03
CA LEU A 619 8.20 7.07 8.42
C LEU A 619 8.79 8.42 8.01
N ALA A 620 10.09 8.63 8.21
CA ALA A 620 10.75 9.87 7.77
C ALA A 620 10.62 10.09 6.25
N GLY A 621 10.88 9.04 5.46
CA GLY A 621 10.73 9.08 4.01
C GLY A 621 9.28 9.33 3.56
N ARG A 622 8.30 8.72 4.23
CA ARG A 622 6.88 8.90 3.90
C ARG A 622 6.30 10.24 4.31
N MET A 623 6.78 10.82 5.42
CA MET A 623 6.40 12.17 5.83
C MET A 623 7.15 13.25 5.03
N GLY A 624 8.17 12.90 4.24
CA GLY A 624 9.02 13.87 3.57
C GLY A 624 9.84 14.74 4.53
N VAL A 625 10.23 14.20 5.69
CA VAL A 625 11.00 14.92 6.72
C VAL A 625 12.38 14.27 6.90
N PRO A 626 13.41 15.03 7.29
CA PRO A 626 14.74 14.46 7.53
C PRO A 626 14.72 13.44 8.68
N LEU A 627 15.43 12.32 8.46
CA LEU A 627 15.84 11.40 9.52
C LEU A 627 17.19 11.86 10.06
N VAL A 628 17.26 12.16 11.36
CA VAL A 628 18.44 12.73 12.00
C VAL A 628 18.83 11.93 13.24
N THR A 629 20.08 12.03 13.63
CA THR A 629 20.62 11.50 14.89
C THR A 629 21.02 12.65 15.81
N PRO A 630 21.27 12.41 17.11
CA PRO A 630 21.81 13.45 17.98
C PRO A 630 23.09 14.11 17.43
N ARG A 631 23.90 13.37 16.65
CA ARG A 631 25.15 13.88 16.06
C ARG A 631 24.94 14.87 14.92
N ASP A 632 23.73 14.95 14.38
CA ASP A 632 23.38 15.92 13.34
C ASP A 632 22.83 17.22 13.94
N LEU A 633 22.64 17.26 15.26
CA LEU A 633 22.01 18.36 15.97
C LEU A 633 23.02 19.21 16.73
N GLN A 634 22.88 20.52 16.63
CA GLN A 634 23.50 21.48 17.53
C GLN A 634 22.41 22.19 18.34
N VAL A 635 22.56 22.20 19.66
CA VAL A 635 21.56 22.77 20.58
C VAL A 635 22.15 23.96 21.32
N GLY A 636 21.49 25.11 21.19
CA GLY A 636 21.94 26.41 21.71
C GLY A 636 20.86 27.18 22.47
N GLU A 637 21.11 28.46 22.71
CA GLU A 637 20.12 29.36 23.34
C GLU A 637 18.92 29.63 22.41
N ASP A 638 19.20 29.74 21.12
CA ASP A 638 18.30 30.02 20.00
C ASP A 638 17.47 28.81 19.53
N GLY A 639 17.77 27.59 20.02
CA GLY A 639 16.96 26.39 19.78
C GLY A 639 17.79 25.19 19.33
N VAL A 640 17.14 24.27 18.61
CA VAL A 640 17.76 23.08 18.04
C VAL A 640 17.98 23.29 16.55
N HIS A 641 19.19 23.01 16.07
CA HIS A 641 19.57 23.19 14.68
C HIS A 641 20.08 21.90 14.08
N LEU A 642 19.60 21.56 12.88
CA LEU A 642 20.19 20.57 12.01
C LEU A 642 21.44 21.16 11.34
N VAL A 643 22.56 20.46 11.44
CA VAL A 643 23.84 20.83 10.83
C VAL A 643 24.08 19.94 9.61
N SER A 644 24.13 20.54 8.41
CA SER A 644 24.41 19.82 7.16
C SER A 644 25.29 20.66 6.24
N SER A 645 26.41 20.10 5.75
CA SER A 645 27.30 20.67 4.71
C SER A 645 27.52 22.19 4.77
N GLY A 646 27.79 22.73 5.97
CA GLY A 646 28.08 24.15 6.20
C GLY A 646 26.87 25.06 6.45
N ALA A 647 25.65 24.54 6.34
CA ALA A 647 24.40 25.24 6.68
C ALA A 647 23.86 24.77 8.05
N ARG A 648 23.18 25.69 8.74
CA ARG A 648 22.41 25.41 9.95
C ARG A 648 20.95 25.75 9.70
N ARG A 649 20.05 24.80 9.93
CA ARG A 649 18.60 24.99 9.81
C ARG A 649 17.96 24.74 11.17
N ARG A 650 17.17 25.69 11.66
CA ARG A 650 16.46 25.55 12.94
C ARG A 650 15.33 24.53 12.78
N LEU A 651 15.15 23.65 13.77
CA LEU A 651 14.06 22.69 13.81
C LEU A 651 13.01 23.16 14.83
N SER A 652 11.75 23.15 14.42
CA SER A 652 10.60 23.52 15.25
C SER A 652 10.10 22.34 16.09
N ALA A 653 10.12 21.12 15.56
CA ALA A 653 9.74 19.91 16.27
C ALA A 653 10.60 18.68 15.92
N LEU A 654 10.72 17.77 16.88
CA LEU A 654 11.38 16.48 16.72
C LEU A 654 10.44 15.36 17.12
N TYR A 655 10.15 14.45 16.20
CA TYR A 655 9.57 13.16 16.54
C TYR A 655 10.67 12.26 17.09
N ARG A 656 10.76 12.19 18.42
CA ARG A 656 11.82 11.45 19.11
C ARG A 656 11.53 9.96 19.08
N ARG A 657 12.51 9.20 18.62
CA ARG A 657 12.54 7.74 18.62
C ARG A 657 13.64 7.18 19.52
N LEU A 658 13.99 7.91 20.58
CA LEU A 658 14.94 7.49 21.61
C LEU A 658 14.30 7.66 22.98
N ASP A 659 14.69 6.80 23.92
CA ASP A 659 14.37 6.97 25.33
C ASP A 659 14.93 8.27 25.90
N GLU A 660 14.24 8.81 26.90
CA GLU A 660 14.58 10.11 27.47
C GLU A 660 16.02 10.12 28.04
N ARG A 661 16.42 9.05 28.74
CA ARG A 661 17.76 8.94 29.32
C ARG A 661 18.85 8.89 28.24
N GLU A 662 18.61 8.17 27.15
CA GLU A 662 19.55 8.07 26.03
C GLU A 662 19.68 9.43 25.34
N LEU A 663 18.55 10.07 25.02
CA LEU A 663 18.52 11.40 24.41
C LEU A 663 19.26 12.45 25.24
N LEU A 664 19.02 12.49 26.55
CA LEU A 664 19.63 13.48 27.44
C LEU A 664 21.12 13.23 27.70
N THR A 665 21.63 12.04 27.42
CA THR A 665 23.07 11.71 27.55
C THR A 665 23.82 11.73 26.22
N ALA A 666 23.10 11.89 25.10
CA ALA A 666 23.68 11.95 23.76
C ALA A 666 24.55 13.20 23.53
N LYS A 667 25.40 13.11 22.49
CA LYS A 667 26.31 14.20 22.07
C LYS A 667 25.89 14.76 20.72
N GLY A 668 25.97 16.09 20.60
CA GLY A 668 25.62 16.86 19.41
C GLY A 668 26.68 16.81 18.31
N ALA A 669 26.43 17.56 17.24
CA ALA A 669 27.36 17.78 16.13
C ALA A 669 28.69 18.41 16.57
N ASP A 670 28.68 19.19 17.66
CA ASP A 670 29.88 19.77 18.28
C ASP A 670 30.53 18.87 19.35
N LEU A 671 30.09 17.61 19.43
CA LEU A 671 30.50 16.60 20.41
C LEU A 671 30.20 16.96 21.87
N ARG A 672 29.39 17.98 22.12
CA ARG A 672 28.95 18.37 23.48
C ARG A 672 27.68 17.63 23.87
N PRO A 673 27.46 17.32 25.16
CA PRO A 673 26.21 16.75 25.62
C PRO A 673 25.02 17.68 25.32
N ILE A 674 23.98 17.17 24.66
CA ILE A 674 22.82 17.99 24.28
C ILE A 674 21.79 18.13 25.40
N GLY A 675 21.76 17.23 26.38
CA GLY A 675 20.63 17.08 27.31
C GLY A 675 20.19 18.36 28.02
N ARG A 676 21.10 19.07 28.68
CA ARG A 676 20.76 20.32 29.40
C ARG A 676 20.34 21.43 28.44
N ALA A 677 20.99 21.55 27.29
CA ALA A 677 20.66 22.54 26.28
C ALA A 677 19.28 22.25 25.67
N LEU A 678 18.97 20.98 25.41
CA LEU A 678 17.69 20.51 24.88
C LEU A 678 16.56 20.74 25.88
N GLN A 679 16.77 20.39 27.16
CA GLN A 679 15.83 20.69 28.25
C GLN A 679 15.50 22.18 28.33
N ASN A 680 16.51 23.04 28.19
CA ASN A 680 16.32 24.50 28.18
C ASN A 680 15.57 24.98 26.92
N ALA A 681 15.81 24.37 25.76
CA ALA A 681 15.09 24.70 24.52
C ALA A 681 13.61 24.31 24.62
N VAL A 682 13.31 23.12 25.15
CA VAL A 682 11.93 22.68 25.44
C VAL A 682 11.25 23.62 26.43
N ALA A 683 11.94 24.00 27.52
CA ALA A 683 11.41 24.93 28.52
C ALA A 683 11.09 26.33 27.98
N ARG A 684 11.78 26.77 26.93
CA ARG A 684 11.51 28.03 26.23
C ARG A 684 10.50 27.90 25.10
N GLY A 685 10.01 26.69 24.81
CA GLY A 685 9.15 26.45 23.65
C GLY A 685 9.85 26.64 22.30
N THR A 686 11.20 26.65 22.26
CA THR A 686 11.92 26.86 20.99
C THR A 686 12.02 25.60 20.13
N VAL A 687 11.69 24.44 20.70
CA VAL A 687 11.53 23.15 20.03
C VAL A 687 10.46 22.31 20.75
N ALA A 688 9.61 21.62 20.00
CA ALA A 688 8.70 20.61 20.53
C ALA A 688 9.30 19.20 20.40
N LEU A 689 9.07 18.34 21.40
CA LEU A 689 9.44 16.92 21.35
C LEU A 689 8.17 16.07 21.32
N LEU A 690 8.05 15.19 20.33
CA LEU A 690 6.96 14.24 20.22
C LEU A 690 7.48 12.83 20.50
N ASN A 691 7.01 12.12 21.52
CA ASN A 691 6.22 12.64 22.64
C ASN A 691 7.06 13.46 23.61
N ALA A 692 6.37 14.27 24.43
CA ALA A 692 7.00 15.14 25.39
C ALA A 692 7.79 14.37 26.48
N LEU A 693 8.66 15.09 27.18
CA LEU A 693 9.46 14.54 28.28
C LEU A 693 8.57 14.19 29.48
N GLY A 694 8.93 13.13 30.20
CA GLY A 694 8.25 12.70 31.42
C GLY A 694 6.91 11.98 31.22
N ASN A 695 6.52 11.60 30.00
CA ASN A 695 5.28 10.84 29.78
C ASN A 695 5.28 9.45 30.43
N GLY A 696 6.45 8.92 30.81
CA GLY A 696 6.57 7.58 31.37
C GLY A 696 5.85 7.36 32.70
N VAL A 697 5.38 8.42 33.36
CA VAL A 697 4.52 8.30 34.55
C VAL A 697 3.11 7.84 34.19
N ALA A 698 2.63 8.09 32.96
CA ALA A 698 1.25 7.79 32.57
C ALA A 698 1.08 6.43 31.88
N ASP A 699 2.17 5.84 31.36
CA ASP A 699 2.18 4.45 30.86
C ASP A 699 2.76 3.46 31.88
N ASP A 700 2.86 3.86 33.14
CA ASP A 700 3.31 2.98 34.21
C ASP A 700 2.24 1.92 34.54
N LYS A 701 2.65 0.66 34.78
CA LYS A 701 1.72 -0.46 35.02
C LYS A 701 0.86 -0.27 36.25
N LEU A 702 1.34 0.43 37.27
CA LEU A 702 0.57 0.71 38.47
C LEU A 702 -0.42 1.85 38.22
N VAL A 703 -0.02 2.87 37.46
CA VAL A 703 -0.87 4.00 37.05
C VAL A 703 -2.00 3.53 36.12
N TYR A 704 -1.73 2.56 35.26
CA TYR A 704 -2.73 1.93 34.39
C TYR A 704 -4.00 1.51 35.16
N ALA A 705 -3.86 0.96 36.38
CA ALA A 705 -4.99 0.54 37.22
C ALA A 705 -5.96 1.67 37.60
N TYR A 706 -5.53 2.93 37.47
CA TYR A 706 -6.30 4.12 37.83
C TYR A 706 -6.89 4.87 36.65
N VAL A 707 -6.62 4.45 35.40
CA VAL A 707 -7.11 5.16 34.20
C VAL A 707 -8.65 5.26 34.14
N PRO A 708 -9.44 4.24 34.53
CA PRO A 708 -10.90 4.37 34.65
C PRO A 708 -11.32 5.54 35.55
N GLN A 709 -10.67 5.70 36.69
CA GLN A 709 -10.92 6.80 37.64
C GLN A 709 -10.44 8.15 37.08
N MET A 710 -9.41 8.17 36.22
CA MET A 710 -8.99 9.38 35.52
C MET A 710 -10.04 9.84 34.50
N ILE A 711 -10.68 8.92 33.79
CA ILE A 711 -11.75 9.23 32.84
C ILE A 711 -12.91 9.90 33.56
N ASP A 712 -13.40 9.30 34.65
CA ASP A 712 -14.45 9.89 35.49
C ASP A 712 -14.02 11.25 36.07
N TYR A 713 -12.82 11.32 36.66
CA TYR A 713 -12.36 12.53 37.35
C TYR A 713 -12.10 13.72 36.41
N TYR A 714 -11.46 13.51 35.25
CA TYR A 714 -11.11 14.60 34.35
C TYR A 714 -12.19 14.92 33.32
N LEU A 715 -12.95 13.91 32.88
CA LEU A 715 -13.91 14.06 31.78
C LEU A 715 -15.36 14.01 32.28
N GLY A 716 -15.63 13.39 33.44
CA GLY A 716 -17.00 13.16 33.92
C GLY A 716 -17.79 12.23 33.01
N GLU A 717 -17.10 11.30 32.35
CA GLU A 717 -17.66 10.38 31.35
C GLU A 717 -17.60 8.93 31.84
N ASP A 718 -18.53 8.10 31.39
CA ASP A 718 -18.46 6.65 31.59
C ASP A 718 -17.33 6.04 30.75
N VAL A 719 -16.68 5.00 31.28
CA VAL A 719 -15.58 4.30 30.60
C VAL A 719 -16.11 3.56 29.38
N LEU A 720 -15.55 3.85 28.20
CA LEU A 720 -15.96 3.21 26.93
C LEU A 720 -15.12 1.97 26.57
N LEU A 721 -13.88 1.88 27.05
CA LEU A 721 -13.00 0.73 26.86
C LEU A 721 -12.46 0.27 28.20
N ASP A 722 -12.75 -0.98 28.52
CA ASP A 722 -12.37 -1.56 29.80
C ASP A 722 -10.86 -1.76 29.90
N ASN A 723 -10.33 -1.53 31.09
CA ASN A 723 -9.07 -2.14 31.47
C ASN A 723 -9.28 -3.62 31.78
N VAL A 724 -8.25 -4.43 31.59
CA VAL A 724 -8.16 -5.70 32.30
C VAL A 724 -8.26 -5.42 33.80
N PRO A 725 -9.12 -6.12 34.57
CA PRO A 725 -9.20 -5.95 36.02
C PRO A 725 -7.80 -6.08 36.63
N THR A 726 -7.38 -5.02 37.32
CA THR A 726 -6.00 -4.83 37.76
C THR A 726 -5.97 -4.45 39.22
N TYR A 727 -5.11 -5.14 39.98
CA TYR A 727 -5.03 -5.10 41.42
C TYR A 727 -3.66 -4.55 41.84
N PRO A 728 -3.58 -3.27 42.26
CA PRO A 728 -2.40 -2.68 42.85
C PRO A 728 -1.99 -3.41 44.14
N CYS A 729 -0.85 -4.09 44.18
CA CYS A 729 -0.38 -4.78 45.40
C CYS A 729 0.02 -3.78 46.51
N VAL A 730 0.15 -2.50 46.20
CA VAL A 730 0.40 -1.42 47.17
C VAL A 730 -0.79 -1.22 48.10
N ASP A 731 -2.01 -1.46 47.62
CA ASP A 731 -3.23 -1.43 48.41
C ASP A 731 -3.27 -2.71 49.28
N PRO A 732 -3.30 -2.59 50.62
CA PRO A 732 -3.32 -3.75 51.52
C PRO A 732 -4.47 -4.72 51.28
N ASP A 733 -5.67 -4.22 50.94
CA ASP A 733 -6.85 -5.06 50.76
C ASP A 733 -6.75 -5.82 49.44
N ARG A 734 -6.31 -5.15 48.37
CA ARG A 734 -6.04 -5.77 47.07
C ARG A 734 -4.88 -6.74 47.12
N ARG A 735 -3.83 -6.45 47.89
CA ARG A 735 -2.72 -7.37 48.10
C ARG A 735 -3.17 -8.67 48.76
N ALA A 736 -4.04 -8.59 49.77
CA ALA A 736 -4.57 -9.78 50.42
C ALA A 736 -5.35 -10.64 49.40
N GLU A 737 -6.20 -10.02 48.59
CA GLU A 737 -6.92 -10.68 47.51
C GLU A 737 -5.97 -11.35 46.49
N VAL A 738 -4.92 -10.64 46.07
CA VAL A 738 -3.91 -11.18 45.12
C VAL A 738 -3.18 -12.38 45.70
N LEU A 739 -2.75 -12.31 46.97
CA LEU A 739 -2.02 -13.39 47.63
C LEU A 739 -2.87 -14.66 47.80
N ASP A 740 -4.18 -14.52 47.95
CA ASP A 740 -5.13 -15.65 48.05
C ASP A 740 -5.46 -16.30 46.70
N ARG A 741 -5.22 -15.60 45.58
CA ARG A 741 -5.59 -16.01 44.21
C ARG A 741 -4.39 -16.06 43.25
N LEU A 742 -3.16 -16.23 43.74
CA LEU A 742 -1.95 -16.17 42.91
C LEU A 742 -1.95 -17.16 41.73
N ASP A 743 -2.59 -18.31 41.88
CA ASP A 743 -2.74 -19.34 40.85
C ASP A 743 -3.82 -19.03 39.81
N GLU A 744 -4.57 -17.93 39.98
CA GLU A 744 -5.64 -17.48 39.05
C GLU A 744 -5.25 -16.21 38.28
N LEU A 745 -4.16 -15.54 38.64
CA LEU A 745 -3.82 -14.19 38.19
C LEU A 745 -2.54 -14.14 37.35
N VAL A 746 -2.36 -13.07 36.57
CA VAL A 746 -1.08 -12.71 35.96
C VAL A 746 -0.41 -11.63 36.79
N LEU A 747 0.79 -11.90 37.29
CA LEU A 747 1.56 -10.93 38.06
C LEU A 747 2.66 -10.32 37.21
N LYS A 748 2.75 -8.99 37.24
CA LYS A 748 3.68 -8.19 36.44
C LYS A 748 4.52 -7.28 37.35
N PRO A 749 5.85 -7.26 37.19
CA PRO A 749 6.68 -6.27 37.86
C PRO A 749 6.42 -4.89 37.26
N VAL A 750 6.38 -3.83 38.08
CA VAL A 750 6.06 -2.47 37.63
C VAL A 750 7.14 -1.94 36.68
N ASP A 751 8.42 -2.17 36.98
CA ASP A 751 9.59 -1.69 36.23
C ASP A 751 10.00 -2.55 35.02
N GLY A 752 9.41 -3.74 34.84
CA GLY A 752 9.78 -4.66 33.76
C GLY A 752 9.36 -4.17 32.37
N TYR A 753 10.24 -4.26 31.37
CA TYR A 753 9.89 -4.01 29.96
C TYR A 753 9.71 -5.33 29.20
N GLY A 754 8.81 -5.34 28.20
CA GLY A 754 8.73 -6.42 27.22
C GLY A 754 8.38 -7.82 27.77
N GLY A 755 7.66 -7.89 28.90
CA GLY A 755 7.20 -9.15 29.49
C GLY A 755 8.21 -9.89 30.35
N GLN A 756 9.37 -9.30 30.65
CA GLN A 756 10.33 -9.86 31.61
C GLN A 756 9.74 -9.86 33.03
N GLY A 757 9.92 -10.98 33.75
CA GLY A 757 9.45 -11.15 35.13
C GLY A 757 7.95 -11.39 35.30
N ILE A 758 7.17 -11.54 34.22
CA ILE A 758 5.74 -11.89 34.30
C ILE A 758 5.58 -13.33 34.75
N VAL A 759 4.71 -13.56 35.75
CA VAL A 759 4.29 -14.90 36.18
C VAL A 759 2.82 -15.09 35.83
N ILE A 760 2.52 -16.16 35.09
CA ILE A 760 1.15 -16.55 34.74
C ILE A 760 0.72 -17.62 35.76
N GLY A 761 -0.07 -17.22 36.75
CA GLY A 761 -0.48 -18.04 37.88
C GLY A 761 -0.94 -19.45 37.51
N PRO A 762 -1.89 -19.60 36.57
CA PRO A 762 -2.39 -20.92 36.16
C PRO A 762 -1.35 -21.86 35.54
N GLN A 763 -0.22 -21.31 35.08
CA GLN A 763 0.88 -22.06 34.45
C GLN A 763 2.08 -22.24 35.38
N ALA A 764 2.11 -21.52 36.51
CA ALA A 764 3.22 -21.52 37.44
C ALA A 764 3.17 -22.74 38.37
N SER A 765 4.33 -23.28 38.71
CA SER A 765 4.47 -24.30 39.73
C SER A 765 4.20 -23.74 41.14
N ARG A 766 3.85 -24.62 42.07
CA ARG A 766 3.65 -24.23 43.48
C ARG A 766 4.88 -23.56 44.11
N SER A 767 6.09 -23.90 43.66
CA SER A 767 7.33 -23.28 44.14
C SER A 767 7.45 -21.84 43.65
N GLU A 768 7.21 -21.61 42.35
CA GLU A 768 7.24 -20.27 41.75
C GLU A 768 6.19 -19.36 42.38
N LEU A 769 4.98 -19.88 42.65
CA LEU A 769 3.94 -19.12 43.35
C LEU A 769 4.33 -18.75 44.78
N ALA A 770 5.02 -19.63 45.51
CA ALA A 770 5.49 -19.34 46.86
C ALA A 770 6.59 -18.26 46.88
N GLU A 771 7.53 -18.33 45.94
CA GLU A 771 8.58 -17.31 45.76
C GLU A 771 7.98 -15.96 45.40
N LEU A 772 7.00 -15.96 44.49
CA LEU A 772 6.26 -14.77 44.09
C LEU A 772 5.49 -14.15 45.25
N ALA A 773 4.84 -14.97 46.09
CA ALA A 773 4.14 -14.48 47.28
C ALA A 773 5.08 -13.75 48.25
N GLU A 774 6.28 -14.28 48.47
CA GLU A 774 7.31 -13.63 49.29
C GLU A 774 7.82 -12.33 48.65
N ALA A 775 8.04 -12.32 47.34
CA ALA A 775 8.45 -11.11 46.62
C ALA A 775 7.40 -9.99 46.70
N VAL A 776 6.12 -10.33 46.54
CA VAL A 776 4.99 -9.38 46.66
C VAL A 776 4.86 -8.85 48.09
N ARG A 777 5.10 -9.68 49.12
CA ARG A 777 5.10 -9.23 50.53
C ARG A 777 6.28 -8.31 50.85
N ALA A 778 7.45 -8.59 50.27
CA ALA A 778 8.68 -7.86 50.53
C ALA A 778 8.65 -6.45 49.93
N ASP A 779 8.16 -6.31 48.70
CA ASP A 779 8.03 -5.02 48.03
C ASP A 779 6.72 -4.91 47.23
N PRO A 780 5.58 -4.64 47.89
CA PRO A 780 4.30 -4.58 47.21
C PRO A 780 4.17 -3.49 46.15
N ALA A 781 4.99 -2.44 46.22
CA ALA A 781 4.98 -1.35 45.26
C ALA A 781 5.60 -1.75 43.91
N ALA A 782 6.40 -2.82 43.89
CA ALA A 782 7.02 -3.35 42.68
C ALA A 782 6.11 -4.27 41.86
N TRP A 783 4.89 -4.58 42.31
CA TRP A 783 4.03 -5.58 41.69
C TRP A 783 2.61 -5.09 41.42
N VAL A 784 2.06 -5.56 40.31
CA VAL A 784 0.64 -5.46 39.98
C VAL A 784 0.14 -6.83 39.53
N ALA A 785 -1.09 -7.18 39.89
CA ALA A 785 -1.74 -8.39 39.40
C ALA A 785 -2.91 -8.04 38.48
N GLN A 786 -3.21 -8.92 37.54
CA GLN A 786 -4.32 -8.79 36.60
C GLN A 786 -5.08 -10.09 36.47
N ASP A 787 -6.38 -10.02 36.21
CA ASP A 787 -7.14 -11.20 35.80
C ASP A 787 -6.56 -11.76 34.49
N VAL A 788 -6.57 -13.10 34.37
CA VAL A 788 -6.12 -13.77 33.14
C VAL A 788 -7.17 -13.57 32.06
N VAL A 789 -6.81 -12.82 31.00
CA VAL A 789 -7.65 -12.68 29.81
C VAL A 789 -7.31 -13.81 28.84
N GLN A 790 -8.34 -14.56 28.44
CA GLN A 790 -8.21 -15.54 27.38
C GLN A 790 -8.26 -14.82 26.03
N LEU A 791 -7.08 -14.49 25.49
CA LEU A 791 -6.92 -13.82 24.20
C LEU A 791 -7.64 -14.57 23.07
N SER A 792 -8.29 -13.81 22.20
CA SER A 792 -8.85 -14.31 20.96
C SER A 792 -7.76 -14.90 20.07
N THR A 793 -8.15 -15.88 19.26
CA THR A 793 -7.29 -16.47 18.25
C THR A 793 -7.66 -15.99 16.85
N HIS A 794 -6.67 -16.07 15.96
CA HIS A 794 -6.85 -15.80 14.55
C HIS A 794 -6.07 -16.83 13.71
N PRO A 795 -6.61 -17.26 12.55
CA PRO A 795 -5.93 -18.13 11.60
C PRO A 795 -4.56 -17.59 11.18
N THR A 796 -3.56 -18.46 11.23
CA THR A 796 -2.16 -18.18 10.93
C THR A 796 -1.61 -19.29 10.05
N PHE A 797 -0.94 -18.93 8.96
CA PHE A 797 -0.35 -19.89 8.05
C PHE A 797 1.04 -20.31 8.53
N THR A 798 1.22 -21.58 8.88
CA THR A 798 2.49 -22.15 9.33
C THR A 798 2.61 -23.57 8.82
N ASP A 799 3.79 -23.95 8.34
CA ASP A 799 4.11 -25.30 7.86
C ASP A 799 3.08 -25.91 6.88
N GLY A 800 2.52 -25.07 5.99
CA GLY A 800 1.60 -25.50 4.94
C GLY A 800 0.14 -25.63 5.38
N ARG A 801 -0.22 -25.24 6.61
CA ARG A 801 -1.59 -25.30 7.13
C ARG A 801 -1.96 -24.03 7.92
N LEU A 802 -3.26 -23.84 8.15
CA LEU A 802 -3.74 -22.80 9.05
C LEU A 802 -3.84 -23.35 10.47
N GLU A 803 -3.38 -22.58 11.45
CA GLU A 803 -3.51 -22.88 12.88
C GLU A 803 -4.00 -21.64 13.63
N PRO A 804 -4.77 -21.80 14.73
CA PRO A 804 -5.12 -20.69 15.59
C PRO A 804 -3.88 -20.20 16.34
N ARG A 805 -3.73 -18.88 16.42
CA ARG A 805 -2.73 -18.20 17.25
C ARG A 805 -3.39 -17.05 18.00
N ALA A 806 -3.03 -16.88 19.27
CA ALA A 806 -3.47 -15.74 20.05
C ALA A 806 -3.01 -14.43 19.39
N VAL A 807 -3.90 -13.44 19.34
CA VAL A 807 -3.62 -12.14 18.71
C VAL A 807 -3.95 -10.98 19.63
N ASP A 808 -3.27 -9.86 19.40
CA ASP A 808 -3.63 -8.55 19.96
C ASP A 808 -3.66 -7.49 18.86
N LEU A 809 -4.07 -6.27 19.22
CA LEU A 809 -4.14 -5.11 18.34
C LEU A 809 -3.44 -3.93 18.99
N ARG A 810 -2.39 -3.39 18.39
CA ARG A 810 -1.87 -2.06 18.74
C ARG A 810 -2.49 -1.01 17.84
N ALA A 811 -3.40 -0.21 18.38
CA ALA A 811 -3.97 0.94 17.70
C ALA A 811 -3.14 2.20 17.97
N PHE A 812 -3.13 3.15 17.04
CA PHE A 812 -2.41 4.41 17.19
C PHE A 812 -3.37 5.58 17.23
N VAL A 813 -3.12 6.51 18.15
CA VAL A 813 -3.90 7.74 18.29
C VAL A 813 -2.95 8.92 18.15
N PHE A 814 -3.31 9.86 17.29
CA PHE A 814 -2.60 11.10 17.09
C PHE A 814 -3.36 12.25 17.75
N GLN A 815 -2.61 13.12 18.39
CA GLN A 815 -3.13 14.34 18.97
C GLN A 815 -2.42 15.53 18.35
N SER A 816 -3.22 16.46 17.83
CA SER A 816 -2.75 17.71 17.25
C SER A 816 -3.44 18.90 17.91
N ARG A 817 -2.88 20.10 17.70
CA ARG A 817 -3.41 21.35 18.25
C ARG A 817 -3.71 22.36 17.16
N GLU A 818 -4.90 22.95 17.20
CA GLU A 818 -5.32 24.04 16.32
C GLU A 818 -5.83 25.20 17.19
N GLY A 819 -4.99 26.22 17.38
CA GLY A 819 -5.24 27.28 18.36
C GLY A 819 -5.36 26.72 19.78
N GLU A 820 -6.46 27.02 20.47
CA GLU A 820 -6.75 26.47 21.80
C GLU A 820 -7.40 25.07 21.76
N ARG A 821 -7.77 24.58 20.58
CA ARG A 821 -8.44 23.29 20.42
C ARG A 821 -7.42 22.18 20.25
N THR A 822 -7.67 21.06 20.91
CA THR A 822 -6.94 19.81 20.70
C THR A 822 -7.81 18.90 19.84
N ASN A 823 -7.25 18.37 18.76
CA ASN A 823 -7.88 17.34 17.95
C ASN A 823 -7.27 15.97 18.29
N VAL A 824 -8.12 14.96 18.40
CA VAL A 824 -7.72 13.57 18.67
C VAL A 824 -8.22 12.71 17.53
N GLU A 825 -7.29 12.11 16.80
CA GLU A 825 -7.56 11.27 15.64
C GLU A 825 -7.01 9.87 15.88
N VAL A 826 -7.86 8.85 15.77
CA VAL A 826 -7.40 7.46 15.78
C VAL A 826 -6.95 7.10 14.37
N ALA A 827 -5.68 6.76 14.23
CA ALA A 827 -5.09 6.49 12.93
C ALA A 827 -5.79 5.27 12.31
N PRO A 828 -6.13 5.30 11.01
CA PRO A 828 -6.68 4.14 10.29
C PRO A 828 -5.61 3.07 10.00
N ALA A 829 -4.64 2.92 10.90
CA ALA A 829 -3.60 1.92 10.89
C ALA A 829 -3.46 1.32 12.29
N ALA A 830 -3.34 0.00 12.33
CA ALA A 830 -3.09 -0.74 13.55
C ALA A 830 -2.14 -1.91 13.25
N LEU A 831 -1.34 -2.29 14.24
CA LEU A 831 -0.44 -3.42 14.16
C LEU A 831 -1.07 -4.58 14.93
N SER A 832 -1.56 -5.60 14.22
CA SER A 832 -1.95 -6.85 14.85
C SER A 832 -0.70 -7.70 15.09
N ARG A 833 -0.50 -8.16 16.33
CA ARG A 833 0.59 -9.08 16.67
C ARG A 833 0.02 -10.45 16.99
N MET A 834 0.84 -11.47 16.82
CA MET A 834 0.46 -12.86 17.02
C MET A 834 1.51 -13.59 17.84
N ALA A 835 1.05 -14.42 18.77
CA ALA A 835 1.93 -15.23 19.58
C ALA A 835 2.53 -16.40 18.77
N PRO A 836 3.73 -16.90 19.15
CA PRO A 836 4.21 -18.18 18.66
C PRO A 836 3.29 -19.32 19.11
N ALA A 837 3.51 -20.53 18.57
CA ALA A 837 2.78 -21.73 18.98
C ALA A 837 2.84 -21.92 20.51
N ASP A 838 1.73 -22.35 21.11
CA ASP A 838 1.59 -22.68 22.54
C ASP A 838 1.91 -21.52 23.52
N SER A 839 1.86 -20.27 23.04
CA SER A 839 2.11 -19.06 23.85
C SER A 839 0.93 -18.10 23.82
N MET A 840 0.70 -17.42 24.94
CA MET A 840 -0.20 -16.27 25.03
C MET A 840 0.55 -14.93 24.92
N ILE A 841 1.88 -14.98 24.84
CA ILE A 841 2.74 -13.78 24.82
C ILE A 841 3.04 -13.43 23.37
N VAL A 842 2.42 -12.35 22.89
CA VAL A 842 2.49 -11.83 21.52
C VAL A 842 3.72 -10.93 21.26
N ASN A 843 4.59 -10.73 22.24
CA ASN A 843 5.73 -9.83 22.11
C ASN A 843 6.78 -10.34 21.11
N SER A 844 7.26 -9.47 20.22
CA SER A 844 8.23 -9.79 19.17
C SER A 844 9.59 -10.25 19.72
N SER A 845 9.99 -9.78 20.90
CA SER A 845 11.20 -10.25 21.59
C SER A 845 11.13 -11.73 22.04
N ARG A 846 9.93 -12.34 22.04
CA ARG A 846 9.73 -13.77 22.34
C ARG A 846 9.25 -14.58 21.13
N GLY A 847 9.52 -14.10 19.91
CA GLY A 847 9.19 -14.82 18.68
C GLY A 847 7.75 -14.59 18.18
N GLY A 848 7.06 -13.56 18.68
CA GLY A 848 5.78 -13.12 18.13
C GLY A 848 5.90 -12.56 16.71
N GLY A 849 4.90 -12.83 15.88
CA GLY A 849 4.75 -12.31 14.52
C GLY A 849 3.82 -11.11 14.43
N ALA A 850 3.56 -10.65 13.22
CA ALA A 850 2.57 -9.63 12.91
C ALA A 850 1.61 -10.07 11.80
N LYS A 851 0.46 -9.40 11.73
CA LYS A 851 -0.53 -9.52 10.65
C LYS A 851 -0.85 -8.13 10.11
N ASP A 852 -1.12 -8.06 8.82
CA ASP A 852 -1.81 -6.90 8.26
C ASP A 852 -3.22 -6.80 8.88
N THR A 853 -3.66 -5.58 9.15
CA THR A 853 -4.96 -5.31 9.79
C THR A 853 -5.84 -4.53 8.83
N TRP A 854 -7.00 -5.09 8.48
CA TRP A 854 -7.97 -4.52 7.54
C TRP A 854 -9.14 -3.95 8.32
N ILE A 855 -9.19 -2.63 8.42
CA ILE A 855 -10.28 -1.91 9.09
C ILE A 855 -11.37 -1.65 8.04
N LEU A 856 -12.60 -2.10 8.31
CA LEU A 856 -13.76 -1.85 7.44
C LEU A 856 -14.43 -0.50 7.79
N ARG A 857 -15.06 0.12 6.80
CA ARG A 857 -15.87 1.34 6.92
C ARG A 857 -17.35 1.08 6.70
#